data_AF-S3D6C4-F1
#
_entry.id   AF-S3D6C4-F1
#
_cell.length_a   1.000
_cell.length_b   1.000
_cell.length_c   1.000
_cell.angle_alpha   90.00
_cell.angle_beta   90.00
_cell.angle_gamma   90.00
#
_symmetry.space_group_name_H-M   'P 1'
#
loop_
_entity.id
_entity.type
_entity.pdbx_description
1 polymer ?
#
loop_
_entity_poly.entity_id
_entity_poly.type
_entity_poly.pdbx_seq_one_letter_code
_entity_poly.pdbx_strand_id
1 'polypeptide(L)'
;MATTTTSRPLLGLLEALRRNPESDQTNRILSSATSLLTTLSNPLNITLLTTILLTGPALWGPSDGLTTSYRIISVFNTAAIAVHKHQTEGGATKPYDAYQPRLGGGLTCDKWTTAVLAGLNERSQRWQHALVSAGVLLGMESSERRGLSPALRGKIENALATASTLVMREPAIAGPLGVAAAALALNYGYPLFSDMTRRMLDYDAMIMPLLTSMTSFHGYENGHFVEAANSDIRQVQGRRFDWSPASNSFRYLQALGSKPLVASVGSMSRIISDAIERCSNPHRAIEALDHLLGFTGILLSAWEANKLSELDTSEEETFLTPETRRITYPALWQLLKGVMFSTVVILRSIVAKTVTNSLLSSNGVAPTIASKSLLILRNIHFISSRTGSNSLSALTFINLASIDILNRFPLQARDFLKSIHPAHPGQIPTHPLQRSHDLFYLNTVEHFTLIMSPATAENLIFIPASPYLNPTANVHLLEIFEAAHSAMLAMLAAPQSGPLTAKVLPFYVESLFNSFPTNLSPRQFRFAFKSLMQLTTPPAPISATEPQLAETLLEFLHHRALNAPTSPLPPSMAIKSQADAQTAPSPPLSEQAILLLTLLDALPNLPLNVLEEWLPLSADLLNAIPDAGMREHCKRRFWELMESGEMDIDRSAVCVAWWSSRGGREMVLFGKREGPFMSGGLGRRESLL
;
A
#
# COMPACT_ATOMS: atom_id res chain seq x y z
N MET A 1 52.44 -39.78 -6.38
CA MET A 1 51.34 -40.71 -6.66
C MET A 1 50.08 -40.32 -5.88
N ALA A 2 49.43 -39.19 -6.23
CA ALA A 2 48.21 -38.71 -5.55
C ALA A 2 47.18 -38.10 -6.53
N THR A 3 47.24 -38.52 -7.81
CA THR A 3 46.44 -37.94 -8.91
C THR A 3 45.32 -38.85 -9.41
N THR A 4 45.15 -40.05 -8.85
CA THR A 4 44.27 -41.10 -9.40
C THR A 4 42.92 -41.27 -8.70
N THR A 5 42.66 -40.60 -7.56
CA THR A 5 41.42 -40.81 -6.79
C THR A 5 40.24 -39.96 -7.25
N THR A 6 40.43 -38.85 -7.97
CA THR A 6 39.36 -37.94 -8.40
C THR A 6 38.93 -38.09 -9.87
N SER A 7 39.60 -38.91 -10.68
CA SER A 7 39.33 -39.07 -12.12
C SER A 7 38.11 -39.94 -12.43
N ARG A 8 37.87 -41.01 -11.65
CA ARG A 8 36.72 -41.92 -11.80
C ARG A 8 35.35 -41.24 -11.54
N PRO A 9 35.16 -40.44 -10.47
CA PRO A 9 33.87 -39.76 -10.23
C PRO A 9 33.61 -38.64 -11.24
N LEU A 10 34.65 -37.97 -11.75
CA LEU A 10 34.50 -36.98 -12.82
C LEU A 10 33.98 -37.64 -14.09
N LEU A 11 34.62 -38.72 -14.58
CA LEU A 11 34.15 -39.45 -15.76
C LEU A 11 32.69 -39.93 -15.62
N GLY A 12 32.32 -40.47 -14.46
CA GLY A 12 30.95 -40.91 -14.19
C GLY A 12 29.93 -39.77 -14.26
N LEU A 13 30.27 -38.58 -13.74
CA LEU A 13 29.41 -37.40 -13.85
C LEU A 13 29.31 -36.89 -15.30
N LEU A 14 30.42 -36.90 -16.04
CA LEU A 14 30.44 -36.48 -17.45
C LEU A 14 29.57 -37.40 -18.33
N GLU A 15 29.55 -38.71 -18.05
CA GLU A 15 28.66 -39.65 -18.72
C GLU A 15 27.20 -39.44 -18.32
N ALA A 16 26.91 -39.15 -17.04
CA ALA A 16 25.56 -38.87 -16.58
C ALA A 16 24.97 -37.59 -17.20
N LEU A 17 25.78 -36.53 -17.36
CA LEU A 17 25.38 -35.27 -18.00
C LEU A 17 25.11 -35.39 -19.51
N ARG A 18 25.58 -36.47 -20.15
CA ARG A 18 25.35 -36.76 -21.57
C ARG A 18 24.12 -37.62 -21.83
N ARG A 19 23.55 -38.27 -20.80
CA ARG A 19 22.31 -39.07 -20.91
C ARG A 19 21.08 -38.17 -20.63
N ASN A 20 19.89 -38.56 -21.06
CA ASN A 20 18.64 -37.91 -20.65
C ASN A 20 18.20 -38.49 -19.29
N PRO A 21 18.31 -37.74 -18.18
CA PRO A 21 17.98 -38.25 -16.85
C PRO A 21 16.50 -38.06 -16.51
N GLU A 22 16.00 -38.86 -15.58
CA GLU A 22 14.77 -38.58 -14.83
C GLU A 22 15.02 -37.46 -13.79
N SER A 23 13.97 -36.75 -13.34
CA SER A 23 14.09 -35.57 -12.44
C SER A 23 14.88 -35.85 -11.14
N ASP A 24 14.76 -37.04 -10.55
CA ASP A 24 15.51 -37.45 -9.35
C ASP A 24 17.03 -37.64 -9.59
N GLN A 25 17.40 -38.00 -10.82
CA GLN A 25 18.80 -38.15 -11.20
C GLN A 25 19.48 -36.78 -11.36
N THR A 26 18.74 -35.75 -11.78
CA THR A 26 19.23 -34.36 -11.89
C THR A 26 19.74 -33.83 -10.55
N ASN A 27 19.04 -34.09 -9.43
CA ASN A 27 19.49 -33.66 -8.11
C ASN A 27 20.80 -34.34 -7.68
N ARG A 28 20.97 -35.63 -8.01
CA ARG A 28 22.21 -36.38 -7.74
C ARG A 28 23.38 -35.90 -8.60
N ILE A 29 23.10 -35.54 -9.84
CA ILE A 29 24.09 -34.95 -10.76
C ILE A 29 24.59 -33.62 -10.20
N LEU A 30 23.69 -32.73 -9.79
CA LEU A 30 24.05 -31.41 -9.27
C LEU A 30 24.77 -31.48 -7.92
N SER A 31 24.36 -32.39 -7.01
CA SER A 31 25.07 -32.58 -5.74
C SER A 31 26.49 -33.13 -5.95
N SER A 32 26.65 -34.07 -6.88
CA SER A 32 27.96 -34.60 -7.29
C SER A 32 28.83 -33.52 -7.94
N ALA A 33 28.24 -32.67 -8.77
CA ALA A 33 28.90 -31.52 -9.38
C ALA A 33 29.42 -30.54 -8.33
N THR A 34 28.62 -30.18 -7.32
CA THR A 34 29.05 -29.32 -6.21
C THR A 34 30.23 -29.92 -5.46
N SER A 35 30.15 -31.22 -5.12
CA SER A 35 31.24 -31.93 -4.44
C SER A 35 32.54 -31.94 -5.27
N LEU A 36 32.45 -32.20 -6.57
CA LEU A 36 33.62 -32.16 -7.46
C LEU A 36 34.18 -30.75 -7.63
N LEU A 37 33.34 -29.73 -7.79
CA LEU A 37 33.79 -28.34 -7.89
C LEU A 37 34.61 -27.90 -6.66
N THR A 38 34.35 -28.47 -5.48
CA THR A 38 35.07 -28.12 -4.23
C THR A 38 36.33 -28.95 -3.96
N THR A 39 36.41 -30.15 -4.53
CA THR A 39 37.48 -31.13 -4.25
C THR A 39 38.50 -31.26 -5.37
N LEU A 40 38.16 -30.83 -6.59
CA LEU A 40 39.09 -30.86 -7.73
C LEU A 40 40.28 -29.90 -7.50
N SER A 41 41.49 -30.43 -7.67
CA SER A 41 42.74 -29.70 -7.50
C SER A 41 43.34 -29.15 -8.79
N ASN A 42 42.90 -29.67 -9.96
CA ASN A 42 43.36 -29.22 -11.27
C ASN A 42 42.37 -28.19 -11.87
N PRO A 43 42.81 -26.93 -12.12
CA PRO A 43 42.00 -25.89 -12.76
C PRO A 43 41.33 -26.33 -14.07
N LEU A 44 42.02 -27.10 -14.92
CA LEU A 44 41.48 -27.54 -16.20
C LEU A 44 40.25 -28.46 -16.04
N ASN A 45 40.21 -29.25 -14.98
CA ASN A 45 39.07 -30.11 -14.68
C ASN A 45 37.86 -29.28 -14.22
N ILE A 46 38.09 -28.16 -13.52
CA ILE A 46 37.04 -27.22 -13.12
C ILE A 46 36.48 -26.50 -14.35
N THR A 47 37.34 -26.04 -15.26
CA THR A 47 36.95 -25.43 -16.54
C THR A 47 36.10 -26.40 -17.39
N LEU A 48 36.54 -27.66 -17.50
CA LEU A 48 35.83 -28.71 -18.23
C LEU A 48 34.47 -29.01 -17.59
N LEU A 49 34.44 -29.20 -16.27
CA LEU A 49 33.20 -29.48 -15.54
C LEU A 49 32.21 -28.33 -15.67
N THR A 50 32.67 -27.08 -15.54
CA THR A 50 31.85 -25.88 -15.74
C THR A 50 31.24 -25.86 -17.14
N THR A 51 32.05 -26.07 -18.18
CA THR A 51 31.57 -26.10 -19.57
C THR A 51 30.48 -27.16 -19.75
N ILE A 52 30.71 -28.38 -19.25
CA ILE A 52 29.80 -29.51 -19.46
C ILE A 52 28.50 -29.34 -18.65
N LEU A 53 28.54 -28.71 -17.47
CA LEU A 53 27.32 -28.34 -16.74
C LEU A 53 26.47 -27.34 -17.54
N LEU A 54 27.08 -26.41 -18.27
CA LEU A 54 26.33 -25.44 -19.06
C LEU A 54 25.82 -26.01 -20.39
N THR A 55 26.52 -26.97 -21.00
CA THR A 55 26.12 -27.57 -22.28
C THR A 55 25.35 -28.89 -22.13
N GLY A 56 25.27 -29.45 -20.92
CA GLY A 56 24.70 -30.77 -20.67
C GLY A 56 23.19 -30.81 -20.95
N PRO A 57 22.70 -31.59 -21.94
CA PRO A 57 21.28 -31.66 -22.26
C PRO A 57 20.45 -32.20 -21.10
N ALA A 58 21.07 -33.02 -20.25
CA ALA A 58 20.53 -33.57 -19.02
C ALA A 58 19.90 -32.53 -18.08
N LEU A 59 20.45 -31.31 -18.05
CA LEU A 59 20.04 -30.26 -17.11
C LEU A 59 19.00 -29.32 -17.68
N TRP A 60 19.05 -29.07 -18.99
CA TRP A 60 18.26 -28.05 -19.67
C TRP A 60 17.02 -28.61 -20.38
N GLY A 61 16.47 -29.71 -19.84
CA GLY A 61 15.27 -30.36 -20.37
C GLY A 61 13.99 -29.52 -20.21
N PRO A 62 12.88 -29.91 -20.88
CA PRO A 62 11.67 -29.10 -20.99
C PRO A 62 10.89 -28.88 -19.68
N SER A 63 11.07 -29.75 -18.67
CA SER A 63 10.22 -29.78 -17.47
C SER A 63 10.68 -28.88 -16.32
N ASP A 64 12.00 -28.61 -16.19
CA ASP A 64 12.57 -28.01 -14.97
C ASP A 64 12.90 -26.51 -15.11
N GLY A 65 12.92 -25.95 -16.33
CA GLY A 65 12.95 -24.52 -16.64
C GLY A 65 13.82 -23.64 -15.71
N LEU A 66 13.19 -22.66 -15.06
CA LEU A 66 13.87 -21.68 -14.20
C LEU A 66 14.37 -22.30 -12.88
N THR A 67 13.78 -23.42 -12.43
CA THR A 67 14.25 -24.14 -11.24
C THR A 67 15.65 -24.69 -11.47
N THR A 68 15.96 -25.21 -12.66
CA THR A 68 17.34 -25.56 -13.04
C THR A 68 18.25 -24.33 -12.97
N SER A 69 17.80 -23.19 -13.49
CA SER A 69 18.61 -21.96 -13.46
C SER A 69 18.98 -21.54 -12.04
N TYR A 70 18.01 -21.58 -11.11
CA TYR A 70 18.25 -21.34 -9.68
C TYR A 70 19.22 -22.38 -9.08
N ARG A 71 19.03 -23.67 -9.40
CA ARG A 71 19.92 -24.73 -8.91
C ARG A 71 21.36 -24.55 -9.39
N ILE A 72 21.58 -24.08 -10.62
CA ILE A 72 22.92 -23.76 -11.13
C ILE A 72 23.56 -22.62 -10.33
N ILE A 73 22.83 -21.53 -10.06
CA ILE A 73 23.31 -20.46 -9.16
C ILE A 73 23.70 -21.07 -7.79
N SER A 74 22.85 -21.94 -7.24
CA SER A 74 23.07 -22.59 -5.94
C SER A 74 24.30 -23.51 -5.92
N VAL A 75 24.55 -24.29 -6.98
CA VAL A 75 25.74 -25.14 -7.12
C VAL A 75 27.01 -24.31 -7.04
N PHE A 76 27.12 -23.24 -7.84
CA PHE A 76 28.31 -22.40 -7.84
C PHE A 76 28.44 -21.56 -6.56
N ASN A 77 27.33 -21.10 -5.98
CA ASN A 77 27.31 -20.43 -4.68
C ASN A 77 27.84 -21.34 -3.57
N THR A 78 27.29 -22.55 -3.45
CA THR A 78 27.69 -23.52 -2.42
C THR A 78 29.14 -23.95 -2.60
N ALA A 79 29.58 -24.19 -3.84
CA ALA A 79 30.96 -24.54 -4.13
C ALA A 79 31.93 -23.39 -3.77
N ALA A 80 31.57 -22.15 -4.11
CA ALA A 80 32.37 -20.97 -3.76
C ALA A 80 32.50 -20.77 -2.24
N ILE A 81 31.40 -20.92 -1.49
CA ILE A 81 31.43 -20.86 -0.01
C ILE A 81 32.38 -21.90 0.57
N ALA A 82 32.30 -23.15 0.07
CA ALA A 82 33.15 -24.24 0.56
C ALA A 82 34.63 -24.01 0.22
N VAL A 83 34.95 -23.53 -1.00
CA VAL A 83 36.32 -23.19 -1.40
C VAL A 83 36.88 -22.07 -0.53
N HIS A 84 36.09 -21.01 -0.29
CA HIS A 84 36.46 -19.93 0.62
C HIS A 84 36.74 -20.46 2.04
N LYS A 85 35.83 -21.28 2.57
CA LYS A 85 35.97 -21.89 3.90
C LYS A 85 37.24 -22.73 4.00
N HIS A 86 37.51 -23.58 3.01
CA HIS A 86 38.73 -24.39 2.96
C HIS A 86 40.00 -23.54 2.91
N GLN A 87 39.99 -22.41 2.19
CA GLN A 87 41.13 -21.49 2.17
C GLN A 87 41.33 -20.80 3.52
N THR A 88 40.25 -20.38 4.19
CA THR A 88 40.34 -19.71 5.51
C THR A 88 40.76 -20.67 6.63
N GLU A 89 40.21 -21.90 6.63
CA GLU A 89 40.49 -22.92 7.66
C GLU A 89 41.83 -23.63 7.41
N GLY A 90 42.24 -23.74 6.15
CA GLY A 90 43.51 -24.37 5.75
C GLY A 90 44.76 -23.57 6.11
N GLY A 91 44.62 -22.26 6.39
CA GLY A 91 45.72 -21.35 6.75
C GLY A 91 46.68 -21.08 5.59
N ALA A 92 47.00 -19.81 5.33
CA ALA A 92 47.90 -19.39 4.25
C ALA A 92 49.38 -19.84 4.44
N THR A 93 49.73 -20.53 5.53
CA THR A 93 51.12 -20.69 5.99
C THR A 93 51.38 -21.94 6.84
N LYS A 94 50.69 -23.06 6.64
CA LYS A 94 51.20 -24.36 7.16
C LYS A 94 52.03 -25.04 6.07
N PRO A 95 53.35 -25.30 6.30
CA PRO A 95 54.14 -26.11 5.41
C PRO A 95 53.46 -27.46 5.22
N TYR A 96 53.54 -27.98 4.00
CA TYR A 96 53.00 -29.28 3.63
C TYR A 96 53.55 -30.38 4.56
N ASP A 97 52.71 -30.89 5.45
CA ASP A 97 52.96 -32.14 6.16
C ASP A 97 52.28 -33.28 5.42
N ALA A 98 53.05 -34.28 5.00
CA ALA A 98 52.55 -35.47 4.30
C ALA A 98 51.52 -36.28 5.10
N TYR A 99 51.36 -35.98 6.40
CA TYR A 99 50.49 -36.67 7.35
C TYR A 99 49.15 -35.95 7.62
N GLN A 100 48.91 -34.74 7.09
CA GLN A 100 47.61 -34.05 7.20
C GLN A 100 46.93 -33.95 5.83
N PRO A 101 45.75 -34.56 5.64
CA PRO A 101 45.01 -34.44 4.38
C PRO A 101 44.60 -32.97 4.15
N ARG A 102 44.86 -32.44 2.95
CA ARG A 102 44.42 -31.10 2.56
C ARG A 102 42.89 -31.00 2.68
N LEU A 103 42.39 -29.94 3.31
CA LEU A 103 40.98 -29.59 3.28
C LEU A 103 40.64 -29.10 1.87
N GLY A 104 39.88 -29.91 1.12
CA GLY A 104 39.42 -29.60 -0.24
C GLY A 104 40.48 -29.76 -1.34
N GLY A 105 40.22 -29.14 -2.50
CA GLY A 105 41.07 -29.23 -3.70
C GLY A 105 42.41 -28.47 -3.63
N GLY A 106 42.65 -27.64 -2.61
CA GLY A 106 43.90 -26.90 -2.40
C GLY A 106 44.16 -25.76 -3.39
N LEU A 107 43.12 -25.27 -4.09
CA LEU A 107 43.17 -24.07 -4.92
C LEU A 107 42.76 -22.83 -4.11
N THR A 108 43.37 -21.69 -4.39
CA THR A 108 42.91 -20.40 -3.86
C THR A 108 41.60 -19.98 -4.54
N CYS A 109 40.78 -19.18 -3.87
CA CYS A 109 39.53 -18.60 -4.39
C CYS A 109 39.73 -17.96 -5.77
N ASP A 110 40.81 -17.19 -5.95
CA ASP A 110 41.13 -16.55 -7.23
C ASP A 110 41.44 -17.56 -8.35
N LYS A 111 42.25 -18.60 -8.05
CA LYS A 111 42.58 -19.63 -9.04
C LYS A 111 41.39 -20.50 -9.39
N TRP A 112 40.58 -20.87 -8.39
CA TRP A 112 39.34 -21.60 -8.59
C TRP A 112 38.35 -20.80 -9.44
N THR A 113 38.12 -19.53 -9.08
CA THR A 113 37.21 -18.64 -9.79
C THR A 113 37.66 -18.39 -11.22
N THR A 114 38.95 -18.17 -11.44
CA THR A 114 39.50 -18.02 -12.80
C THR A 114 39.26 -19.27 -13.64
N ALA A 115 39.39 -20.46 -13.04
CA ALA A 115 39.13 -21.73 -13.72
C ALA A 115 37.65 -21.91 -14.08
N VAL A 116 36.73 -21.48 -13.20
CA VAL A 116 35.28 -21.47 -13.47
C VAL A 116 34.96 -20.51 -14.62
N LEU A 117 35.48 -19.27 -14.57
CA LEU A 117 35.25 -18.27 -15.62
C LEU A 117 35.81 -18.71 -16.99
N ALA A 118 36.94 -19.41 -17.02
CA ALA A 118 37.48 -19.99 -18.24
C ALA A 118 36.55 -21.06 -18.87
N GLY A 119 35.63 -21.64 -18.09
CA GLY A 119 34.61 -22.57 -18.57
C GLY A 119 33.43 -21.88 -19.25
N LEU A 120 33.29 -20.55 -19.12
CA LEU A 120 32.27 -19.74 -19.77
C LEU A 120 32.71 -19.42 -21.20
N ASN A 121 32.60 -20.41 -22.08
CA ASN A 121 33.03 -20.30 -23.48
C ASN A 121 31.83 -20.21 -24.44
N GLU A 122 32.13 -20.02 -25.73
CA GLU A 122 31.16 -19.85 -26.82
C GLU A 122 30.19 -21.02 -27.00
N ARG A 123 30.45 -22.19 -26.39
CA ARG A 123 29.55 -23.34 -26.48
C ARG A 123 28.31 -23.19 -25.60
N SER A 124 28.30 -22.24 -24.68
CA SER A 124 27.21 -21.96 -23.75
C SER A 124 26.64 -20.56 -23.96
N GLN A 125 25.36 -20.40 -23.67
CA GLN A 125 24.63 -19.17 -23.94
C GLN A 125 24.95 -18.08 -22.89
N ARG A 126 24.84 -16.80 -23.29
CA ARG A 126 25.15 -15.65 -22.42
C ARG A 126 24.36 -15.65 -21.11
N TRP A 127 23.09 -16.03 -21.14
CA TRP A 127 22.26 -16.11 -19.94
C TRP A 127 22.74 -17.22 -18.97
N GLN A 128 23.36 -18.29 -19.48
CA GLN A 128 23.98 -19.33 -18.63
C GLN A 128 25.25 -18.81 -17.95
N HIS A 129 26.03 -17.97 -18.64
CA HIS A 129 27.20 -17.29 -18.06
C HIS A 129 26.79 -16.38 -16.90
N ALA A 130 25.65 -15.68 -17.04
CA ALA A 130 25.09 -14.85 -15.98
C ALA A 130 24.77 -15.68 -14.72
N LEU A 131 24.16 -16.87 -14.86
CA LEU A 131 23.86 -17.74 -13.73
C LEU A 131 25.12 -18.16 -12.95
N VAL A 132 26.17 -18.57 -13.65
CA VAL A 132 27.44 -18.98 -13.00
C VAL A 132 28.09 -17.78 -12.32
N SER A 133 28.16 -16.64 -13.01
CA SER A 133 28.77 -15.43 -12.47
C SER A 133 28.05 -14.94 -11.22
N ALA A 134 26.71 -14.98 -11.20
CA ALA A 134 25.91 -14.66 -10.02
C ALA A 134 26.15 -15.64 -8.88
N GLY A 135 26.20 -16.95 -9.15
CA GLY A 135 26.49 -17.96 -8.13
C GLY A 135 27.87 -17.78 -7.48
N VAL A 136 28.91 -17.59 -8.29
CA VAL A 136 30.28 -17.36 -7.79
C VAL A 136 30.35 -16.06 -6.97
N LEU A 137 29.80 -14.96 -7.48
CA LEU A 137 29.80 -13.67 -6.79
C LEU A 137 29.05 -13.77 -5.44
N LEU A 138 27.89 -14.42 -5.42
CA LEU A 138 27.12 -14.65 -4.21
C LEU A 138 27.92 -15.45 -3.18
N GLY A 139 28.56 -16.56 -3.58
CA GLY A 139 29.29 -17.40 -2.63
C GLY A 139 30.55 -16.74 -2.08
N MET A 140 31.27 -15.99 -2.91
CA MET A 140 32.53 -15.36 -2.52
C MET A 140 32.39 -14.02 -1.79
N GLU A 141 31.34 -13.24 -2.09
CA GLU A 141 31.22 -11.85 -1.59
C GLU A 141 30.05 -11.63 -0.63
N SER A 142 29.04 -12.49 -0.59
CA SER A 142 27.94 -12.31 0.38
C SER A 142 28.41 -12.51 1.82
N SER A 143 27.68 -11.91 2.77
CA SER A 143 28.02 -11.94 4.20
C SER A 143 29.44 -11.44 4.50
N GLU A 144 29.91 -10.45 3.74
CA GLU A 144 31.22 -9.79 3.90
C GLU A 144 32.43 -10.72 3.82
N ARG A 145 32.31 -11.89 3.16
CA ARG A 145 33.41 -12.86 3.05
C ARG A 145 34.65 -12.32 2.33
N ARG A 146 34.47 -11.44 1.33
CA ARG A 146 35.55 -10.81 0.55
C ARG A 146 36.56 -11.84 0.02
N GLY A 147 36.05 -12.93 -0.56
CA GLY A 147 36.87 -14.07 -0.98
C GLY A 147 37.73 -13.82 -2.22
N LEU A 148 37.49 -12.74 -2.97
CA LEU A 148 38.15 -12.45 -4.24
C LEU A 148 39.08 -11.23 -4.15
N SER A 149 40.13 -11.23 -4.97
CA SER A 149 40.87 -9.99 -5.22
C SER A 149 39.99 -8.92 -5.88
N PRO A 150 40.20 -7.61 -5.59
CA PRO A 150 39.38 -6.53 -6.16
C PRO A 150 39.30 -6.55 -7.69
N ALA A 151 40.41 -6.89 -8.36
CA ALA A 151 40.46 -6.99 -9.81
C ALA A 151 39.59 -8.14 -10.36
N LEU A 152 39.62 -9.30 -9.71
CA LEU A 152 38.83 -10.45 -10.13
C LEU A 152 37.34 -10.27 -9.81
N ARG A 153 37.03 -9.67 -8.65
CA ARG A 153 35.66 -9.25 -8.31
C ARG A 153 35.10 -8.31 -9.37
N GLY A 154 35.83 -7.25 -9.74
CA GLY A 154 35.41 -6.32 -10.78
C GLY A 154 35.19 -6.99 -12.13
N LYS A 155 36.03 -7.98 -12.50
CA LYS A 155 35.83 -8.77 -13.73
C LYS A 155 34.53 -9.57 -13.72
N ILE A 156 34.17 -10.20 -12.59
CA ILE A 156 32.93 -10.99 -12.47
C ILE A 156 31.70 -10.09 -12.47
N GLU A 157 31.77 -8.98 -11.73
CA GLU A 157 30.70 -7.97 -11.72
C GLU A 157 30.42 -7.46 -13.16
N ASN A 158 31.48 -7.07 -13.88
CA ASN A 158 31.38 -6.63 -15.27
C ASN A 158 30.89 -7.74 -16.22
N ALA A 159 31.34 -8.98 -16.02
CA ALA A 159 30.90 -10.12 -16.82
C ALA A 159 29.39 -10.39 -16.62
N LEU A 160 28.92 -10.37 -15.37
CA LEU A 160 27.49 -10.53 -15.05
C LEU A 160 26.66 -9.39 -15.63
N ALA A 161 27.09 -8.14 -15.43
CA ALA A 161 26.43 -6.96 -15.98
C ALA A 161 26.34 -7.02 -17.51
N THR A 162 27.46 -7.32 -18.18
CA THR A 162 27.52 -7.39 -19.64
C THR A 162 26.67 -8.53 -20.19
N ALA A 163 26.77 -9.73 -19.62
CA ALA A 163 25.99 -10.89 -20.06
C ALA A 163 24.49 -10.62 -19.94
N SER A 164 24.06 -10.07 -18.81
CA SER A 164 22.65 -9.73 -18.59
C SER A 164 22.18 -8.61 -19.51
N THR A 165 22.93 -7.52 -19.66
CA THR A 165 22.56 -6.43 -20.59
C THR A 165 22.43 -6.93 -22.02
N LEU A 166 23.34 -7.77 -22.50
CA LEU A 166 23.26 -8.34 -23.85
C LEU A 166 22.03 -9.23 -24.03
N VAL A 167 21.69 -10.04 -23.03
CA VAL A 167 20.46 -10.85 -23.04
C VAL A 167 19.21 -9.97 -23.06
N MET A 168 19.19 -8.89 -22.28
CA MET A 168 18.04 -7.98 -22.20
C MET A 168 17.88 -7.11 -23.46
N ARG A 169 18.96 -6.82 -24.21
CA ARG A 169 18.90 -6.12 -25.50
C ARG A 169 18.31 -6.98 -26.62
N GLU A 170 18.55 -8.29 -26.57
CA GLU A 170 18.15 -9.24 -27.61
C GLU A 170 17.26 -10.37 -27.03
N PRO A 171 16.09 -10.03 -26.44
CA PRO A 171 15.27 -11.00 -25.72
C PRO A 171 14.74 -12.12 -26.63
N ALA A 172 14.54 -11.83 -27.93
CA ALA A 172 14.10 -12.80 -28.92
C ALA A 172 15.13 -13.92 -29.15
N ILE A 173 16.43 -13.63 -29.05
CA ILE A 173 17.51 -14.60 -29.26
C ILE A 173 17.67 -15.50 -28.03
N ALA A 174 17.59 -14.91 -26.84
CA ALA A 174 17.71 -15.65 -25.58
C ALA A 174 16.47 -16.52 -25.27
N GLY A 175 15.30 -16.14 -25.82
CA GLY A 175 14.02 -16.76 -25.53
C GLY A 175 13.52 -16.47 -24.11
N PRO A 176 12.26 -16.85 -23.79
CA PRO A 176 11.62 -16.53 -22.51
C PRO A 176 12.40 -17.06 -21.30
N LEU A 177 12.92 -18.29 -21.39
CA LEU A 177 13.72 -18.89 -20.33
C LEU A 177 15.06 -18.15 -20.13
N GLY A 178 15.75 -17.79 -21.21
CA GLY A 178 17.04 -17.10 -21.13
C GLY A 178 16.92 -15.71 -20.50
N VAL A 179 15.86 -14.97 -20.85
CA VAL A 179 15.55 -13.67 -20.25
C VAL A 179 15.24 -13.81 -18.76
N ALA A 180 14.36 -14.77 -18.39
CA ALA A 180 14.02 -15.00 -16.99
C ALA A 180 15.21 -15.51 -16.15
N ALA A 181 16.09 -16.32 -16.75
CA ALA A 181 17.31 -16.78 -16.11
C ALA A 181 18.31 -15.63 -15.87
N ALA A 182 18.49 -14.73 -16.85
CA ALA A 182 19.30 -13.53 -16.68
C ALA A 182 18.70 -12.58 -15.63
N ALA A 183 17.36 -12.42 -15.61
CA ALA A 183 16.66 -11.67 -14.58
C ALA A 183 16.90 -12.25 -13.18
N LEU A 184 16.83 -13.58 -13.04
CA LEU A 184 17.12 -14.27 -11.80
C LEU A 184 18.58 -14.07 -11.36
N ALA A 185 19.54 -14.21 -12.28
CA ALA A 185 20.95 -13.97 -12.01
C ALA A 185 21.21 -12.54 -11.53
N LEU A 186 20.62 -11.54 -12.18
CA LEU A 186 20.66 -10.15 -11.75
C LEU A 186 20.02 -9.97 -10.37
N ASN A 187 18.90 -10.63 -10.09
CA ASN A 187 18.22 -10.48 -8.81
C ASN A 187 19.12 -10.84 -7.62
N TYR A 188 19.95 -11.88 -7.77
CA TYR A 188 20.93 -12.28 -6.75
C TYR A 188 22.25 -11.50 -6.81
N GLY A 189 22.68 -11.07 -8.01
CA GLY A 189 23.96 -10.36 -8.19
C GLY A 189 23.91 -8.86 -7.93
N TYR A 190 22.80 -8.19 -8.23
CA TYR A 190 22.65 -6.72 -8.17
C TYR A 190 23.00 -6.09 -6.80
N PRO A 191 22.60 -6.69 -5.66
CA PRO A 191 22.97 -6.15 -4.35
C PRO A 191 24.48 -6.14 -4.10
N LEU A 192 25.25 -7.00 -4.79
CA LEU A 192 26.69 -7.17 -4.61
C LEU A 192 27.52 -6.27 -5.54
N PHE A 193 26.91 -5.69 -6.57
CA PHE A 193 27.58 -4.80 -7.51
C PHE A 193 28.14 -3.56 -6.82
N SER A 194 29.36 -3.21 -7.21
CA SER A 194 29.94 -1.89 -6.93
C SER A 194 29.18 -0.78 -7.66
N ASP A 195 29.31 0.45 -7.17
CA ASP A 195 28.70 1.62 -7.81
C ASP A 195 29.21 1.83 -9.25
N MET A 196 30.46 1.44 -9.53
CA MET A 196 31.02 1.50 -10.88
C MET A 196 30.26 0.56 -11.83
N THR A 197 30.07 -0.70 -11.43
CA THR A 197 29.33 -1.69 -12.23
C THR A 197 27.88 -1.27 -12.42
N ARG A 198 27.23 -0.74 -11.38
CA ARG A 198 25.83 -0.25 -11.48
C ARG A 198 25.69 0.85 -12.53
N ARG A 199 26.65 1.79 -12.61
CA ARG A 199 26.65 2.86 -13.62
C ARG A 199 26.83 2.37 -15.05
N MET A 200 27.41 1.18 -15.24
CA MET A 200 27.62 0.59 -16.57
C MET A 200 26.41 -0.19 -17.10
N LEU A 201 25.40 -0.45 -16.26
CA LEU A 201 24.21 -1.19 -16.68
C LEU A 201 23.37 -0.35 -17.64
N ASP A 202 22.90 -1.00 -18.71
CA ASP A 202 21.90 -0.45 -19.61
C ASP A 202 20.51 -0.59 -18.99
N TYR A 203 20.14 0.39 -18.16
CA TYR A 203 18.84 0.41 -17.49
C TYR A 203 17.67 0.48 -18.46
N ASP A 204 17.83 1.14 -19.62
CA ASP A 204 16.79 1.27 -20.63
C ASP A 204 16.43 -0.09 -21.25
N ALA A 205 17.43 -0.95 -21.49
CA ALA A 205 17.22 -2.30 -22.00
C ALA A 205 16.66 -3.26 -20.93
N MET A 206 16.88 -2.99 -19.64
CA MET A 206 16.52 -3.90 -18.55
C MET A 206 15.05 -3.83 -18.12
N ILE A 207 14.42 -2.65 -18.18
CA ILE A 207 13.09 -2.41 -17.58
C ILE A 207 12.05 -3.42 -18.07
N MET A 208 11.81 -3.48 -19.38
CA MET A 208 10.75 -4.32 -19.94
C MET A 208 11.03 -5.82 -19.78
N PRO A 209 12.22 -6.36 -20.09
CA PRO A 209 12.52 -7.77 -19.87
C PRO A 209 12.37 -8.22 -18.41
N LEU A 210 12.78 -7.39 -17.45
CA LEU A 210 12.57 -7.68 -16.03
C LEU A 210 11.08 -7.64 -15.69
N LEU A 211 10.38 -6.58 -16.08
CA LEU A 211 8.95 -6.44 -15.80
C LEU A 211 8.12 -7.58 -16.40
N THR A 212 8.38 -7.96 -17.65
CA THR A 212 7.73 -9.10 -18.30
C THR A 212 8.10 -10.42 -17.62
N SER A 213 9.35 -10.61 -17.18
CA SER A 213 9.73 -11.82 -16.43
C SER A 213 8.99 -11.93 -15.09
N MET A 214 8.68 -10.79 -14.45
CA MET A 214 7.92 -10.72 -13.21
C MET A 214 6.43 -11.03 -13.40
N THR A 215 5.81 -10.55 -14.49
CA THR A 215 4.37 -10.72 -14.70
C THR A 215 4.01 -11.98 -15.48
N SER A 216 4.87 -12.47 -16.38
CA SER A 216 4.56 -13.56 -17.32
C SER A 216 4.77 -14.96 -16.72
N PHE A 217 4.92 -15.99 -17.59
CA PHE A 217 4.96 -17.41 -17.25
C PHE A 217 5.93 -17.79 -16.11
N HIS A 218 7.09 -17.15 -16.05
CA HIS A 218 8.10 -17.43 -15.01
C HIS A 218 7.86 -16.71 -13.68
N GLY A 219 7.00 -15.68 -13.69
CA GLY A 219 6.56 -14.94 -12.51
C GLY A 219 5.10 -15.24 -12.21
N TYR A 220 4.25 -14.21 -12.19
CA TYR A 220 2.83 -14.30 -11.79
C TYR A 220 1.85 -14.85 -12.83
N GLU A 221 2.32 -15.33 -13.99
CA GLU A 221 1.49 -15.93 -15.04
C GLU A 221 0.28 -15.05 -15.41
N ASN A 222 0.49 -13.74 -15.52
CA ASN A 222 -0.50 -12.72 -15.82
C ASN A 222 -1.75 -12.76 -14.91
N GLY A 223 -1.65 -13.35 -13.70
CA GLY A 223 -2.78 -13.47 -12.79
C GLY A 223 -3.63 -14.73 -12.98
N HIS A 224 -3.28 -15.65 -13.88
CA HIS A 224 -4.06 -16.88 -14.15
C HIS A 224 -4.26 -17.77 -12.91
N PHE A 225 -3.43 -17.64 -11.87
CA PHE A 225 -3.63 -18.36 -10.61
C PHE A 225 -4.94 -18.01 -9.89
N VAL A 226 -5.49 -16.81 -10.12
CA VAL A 226 -6.79 -16.41 -9.57
C VAL A 226 -7.92 -17.16 -10.27
N GLU A 227 -7.83 -17.33 -11.59
CA GLU A 227 -8.79 -18.12 -12.37
C GLU A 227 -8.67 -19.62 -12.03
N ALA A 228 -7.43 -20.13 -11.93
CA ALA A 228 -7.16 -21.51 -11.56
C ALA A 228 -7.71 -21.85 -10.17
N ALA A 229 -7.63 -20.94 -9.20
CA ALA A 229 -8.24 -21.12 -7.88
C ALA A 229 -9.76 -21.33 -7.99
N ASN A 230 -10.44 -20.60 -8.88
CA ASN A 230 -11.89 -20.63 -9.04
C ASN A 230 -12.45 -22.01 -9.44
N SER A 231 -11.65 -22.84 -10.14
CA SER A 231 -12.11 -24.14 -10.67
C SER A 231 -12.43 -25.16 -9.57
N ASP A 232 -11.67 -25.15 -8.48
CA ASP A 232 -11.84 -26.12 -7.38
C ASP A 232 -12.60 -25.54 -6.18
N ILE A 233 -12.95 -24.26 -6.20
CA ILE A 233 -13.79 -23.63 -5.18
C ILE A 233 -15.23 -24.09 -5.38
N ARG A 234 -15.79 -24.77 -4.38
CA ARG A 234 -17.14 -25.35 -4.41
C ARG A 234 -18.00 -24.77 -3.31
N GLN A 235 -19.28 -24.60 -3.59
CA GLN A 235 -20.24 -24.29 -2.56
C GLN A 235 -20.73 -25.59 -1.90
N VAL A 236 -20.62 -25.66 -0.58
CA VAL A 236 -20.97 -26.82 0.26
C VAL A 236 -22.19 -26.45 1.12
N GLN A 237 -22.69 -27.40 1.92
CA GLN A 237 -23.84 -27.22 2.79
C GLN A 237 -23.75 -25.91 3.61
N GLY A 238 -24.88 -25.19 3.68
CA GLY A 238 -24.95 -23.90 4.37
C GLY A 238 -24.40 -22.71 3.57
N ARG A 239 -24.36 -22.78 2.23
CA ARG A 239 -23.83 -21.74 1.32
C ARG A 239 -22.34 -21.41 1.53
N ARG A 240 -21.60 -22.24 2.25
CA ARG A 240 -20.17 -22.02 2.49
C ARG A 240 -19.33 -22.39 1.27
N PHE A 241 -18.26 -21.65 1.03
CA PHE A 241 -17.22 -21.97 0.07
C PHE A 241 -16.15 -22.85 0.70
N ASP A 242 -15.88 -23.97 0.05
CA ASP A 242 -14.82 -24.89 0.38
C ASP A 242 -13.80 -24.95 -0.75
N TRP A 243 -12.53 -24.82 -0.36
CA TRP A 243 -11.38 -24.97 -1.23
C TRP A 243 -10.34 -25.84 -0.52
N SER A 244 -10.42 -27.14 -0.82
CA SER A 244 -9.59 -28.15 -0.18
C SER A 244 -8.09 -27.95 -0.47
N PRO A 245 -7.20 -28.08 0.53
CA PRO A 245 -5.75 -28.13 0.33
C PRO A 245 -5.27 -29.31 -0.52
N ALA A 246 -6.09 -30.35 -0.69
CA ALA A 246 -5.76 -31.48 -1.56
C ALA A 246 -6.04 -31.20 -3.04
N SER A 247 -6.64 -30.05 -3.37
CA SER A 247 -7.02 -29.67 -4.72
C SER A 247 -5.84 -29.39 -5.65
N ASN A 248 -6.05 -29.54 -6.95
CA ASN A 248 -5.00 -29.32 -7.94
C ASN A 248 -4.68 -27.82 -8.07
N SER A 249 -5.69 -26.96 -8.02
CA SER A 249 -5.52 -25.50 -8.00
C SER A 249 -4.69 -25.02 -6.81
N PHE A 250 -4.86 -25.59 -5.62
CA PHE A 250 -4.04 -25.22 -4.46
C PHE A 250 -2.59 -25.71 -4.59
N ARG A 251 -2.37 -26.94 -5.06
CA ARG A 251 -1.01 -27.44 -5.36
C ARG A 251 -0.32 -26.57 -6.41
N TYR A 252 -1.06 -26.16 -7.43
CA TYR A 252 -0.58 -25.24 -8.45
C TYR A 252 -0.21 -23.88 -7.86
N LEU A 253 -1.04 -23.33 -6.97
CA LEU A 253 -0.75 -22.09 -6.25
C LEU A 253 0.54 -22.19 -5.41
N GLN A 254 0.72 -23.30 -4.68
CA GLN A 254 1.94 -23.55 -3.92
C GLN A 254 3.17 -23.65 -4.84
N ALA A 255 3.05 -24.36 -5.97
CA ALA A 255 4.11 -24.47 -6.95
C ALA A 255 4.49 -23.10 -7.53
N LEU A 256 3.50 -22.26 -7.85
CA LEU A 256 3.69 -20.89 -8.30
C LEU A 256 4.44 -20.05 -7.25
N GLY A 257 4.00 -20.10 -5.99
CA GLY A 257 4.67 -19.39 -4.89
C GLY A 257 6.11 -19.83 -4.66
N SER A 258 6.43 -21.09 -4.99
CA SER A 258 7.79 -21.63 -4.89
C SER A 258 8.70 -21.25 -6.07
N LYS A 259 8.17 -20.67 -7.16
CA LYS A 259 8.99 -20.29 -8.32
C LYS A 259 10.05 -19.27 -7.88
N PRO A 260 11.31 -19.39 -8.34
CA PRO A 260 12.40 -18.52 -7.88
C PRO A 260 12.11 -17.01 -8.01
N LEU A 261 11.50 -16.55 -9.12
CA LEU A 261 11.17 -15.13 -9.31
C LEU A 261 10.00 -14.66 -8.44
N VAL A 262 9.01 -15.51 -8.17
CA VAL A 262 7.86 -15.17 -7.29
C VAL A 262 8.32 -15.07 -5.84
N ALA A 263 9.12 -16.03 -5.38
CA ALA A 263 9.69 -16.02 -4.03
C ALA A 263 10.62 -14.82 -3.78
N SER A 264 11.23 -14.26 -4.83
CA SER A 264 12.17 -13.14 -4.77
C SER A 264 11.68 -11.87 -5.48
N VAL A 265 10.35 -11.74 -5.64
CA VAL A 265 9.72 -10.62 -6.36
C VAL A 265 10.00 -9.26 -5.70
N GLY A 266 10.15 -9.24 -4.38
CA GLY A 266 10.41 -8.01 -3.63
C GLY A 266 11.76 -7.39 -3.95
N SER A 267 12.81 -8.19 -4.20
CA SER A 267 14.10 -7.66 -4.66
C SER A 267 14.07 -7.31 -6.15
N MET A 268 13.34 -8.09 -6.95
CA MET A 268 13.20 -7.85 -8.38
C MET A 268 12.49 -6.52 -8.68
N SER A 269 11.39 -6.22 -7.97
CA SER A 269 10.67 -4.95 -8.09
C SER A 269 11.53 -3.75 -7.70
N ARG A 270 12.44 -3.90 -6.73
CA ARG A 270 13.41 -2.85 -6.38
C ARG A 270 14.43 -2.60 -7.48
N ILE A 271 14.89 -3.64 -8.18
CA ILE A 271 15.79 -3.51 -9.33
C ILE A 271 15.07 -2.79 -10.49
N ILE A 272 13.82 -3.17 -10.77
CA ILE A 272 13.00 -2.49 -11.79
C ILE A 272 12.79 -1.01 -11.41
N SER A 273 12.48 -0.74 -10.14
CA SER A 273 12.36 0.62 -9.60
C SER A 273 13.64 1.43 -9.82
N ASP A 274 14.80 0.91 -9.43
CA ASP A 274 16.09 1.59 -9.60
C ASP A 274 16.44 1.79 -11.09
N ALA A 275 16.08 0.82 -11.94
CA ALA A 275 16.22 0.95 -13.39
C ALA A 275 15.36 2.08 -13.96
N ILE A 276 14.11 2.23 -13.49
CA ILE A 276 13.23 3.34 -13.88
C ILE A 276 13.83 4.68 -13.42
N GLU A 277 14.30 4.78 -12.18
CA GLU A 277 14.91 6.02 -11.67
C GLU A 277 16.12 6.44 -12.52
N ARG A 278 16.96 5.48 -12.92
CA ARG A 278 18.23 5.71 -13.65
C ARG A 278 18.15 5.63 -15.18
N CYS A 279 17.01 5.26 -15.75
CA CYS A 279 16.90 5.13 -17.21
C CYS A 279 17.09 6.48 -17.92
N SER A 280 17.76 6.44 -19.08
CA SER A 280 18.05 7.64 -19.86
C SER A 280 16.86 8.02 -20.74
N ASN A 281 16.13 7.01 -21.24
CA ASN A 281 14.94 7.22 -22.05
C ASN A 281 13.67 7.21 -21.17
N PRO A 282 13.05 8.38 -20.91
CA PRO A 282 11.84 8.47 -20.09
C PRO A 282 10.65 7.68 -20.66
N HIS A 283 10.61 7.40 -21.96
CA HIS A 283 9.54 6.61 -22.58
C HIS A 283 9.47 5.19 -22.02
N ARG A 284 10.58 4.64 -21.52
CA ARG A 284 10.59 3.32 -20.87
C ARG A 284 9.73 3.28 -19.60
N ALA A 285 9.61 4.40 -18.90
CA ALA A 285 8.72 4.50 -17.74
C ALA A 285 7.25 4.45 -18.16
N ILE A 286 6.91 5.01 -19.33
CA ILE A 286 5.55 4.96 -19.89
C ILE A 286 5.22 3.53 -20.36
N GLU A 287 6.14 2.86 -21.05
CA GLU A 287 5.98 1.45 -21.44
C GLU A 287 5.77 0.54 -20.21
N ALA A 288 6.54 0.76 -19.15
CA ALA A 288 6.37 0.04 -17.89
C ALA A 288 5.01 0.30 -17.24
N LEU A 289 4.54 1.55 -17.27
CA LEU A 289 3.23 1.94 -16.76
C LEU A 289 2.10 1.23 -17.53
N ASP A 290 2.18 1.20 -18.85
CA ASP A 290 1.18 0.55 -19.72
C ASP A 290 1.13 -0.95 -19.48
N HIS A 291 2.29 -1.58 -19.32
CA HIS A 291 2.37 -3.00 -18.98
C HIS A 291 1.78 -3.30 -17.60
N LEU A 292 2.05 -2.47 -16.58
CA LEU A 292 1.45 -2.61 -15.25
C LEU A 292 -0.07 -2.39 -15.27
N LEU A 293 -0.56 -1.44 -16.06
CA LEU A 293 -1.99 -1.21 -16.22
C LEU A 293 -2.67 -2.41 -16.87
N GLY A 294 -2.10 -2.95 -17.95
CA GLY A 294 -2.62 -4.16 -18.59
C GLY A 294 -2.63 -5.36 -17.65
N PHE A 295 -1.53 -5.59 -16.93
CA PHE A 295 -1.43 -6.68 -15.97
C PHE A 295 -2.42 -6.57 -14.82
N THR A 296 -2.56 -5.40 -14.20
CA THR A 296 -3.52 -5.21 -13.10
C THR A 296 -4.98 -5.25 -13.58
N GLY A 297 -5.25 -4.85 -14.82
CA GLY A 297 -6.55 -5.03 -15.46
C GLY A 297 -6.94 -6.50 -15.60
N ILE A 298 -6.03 -7.34 -16.12
CA ILE A 298 -6.25 -8.79 -16.22
C ILE A 298 -6.49 -9.41 -14.83
N LEU A 299 -5.69 -9.02 -13.84
CA LEU A 299 -5.84 -9.50 -12.47
C LEU A 299 -7.20 -9.13 -11.87
N LEU A 300 -7.67 -7.89 -12.09
CA LEU A 300 -8.97 -7.44 -11.62
C LEU A 300 -10.10 -8.25 -12.28
N SER A 301 -10.08 -8.44 -13.59
CA SER A 301 -11.09 -9.23 -14.30
C SER A 301 -11.10 -10.70 -13.85
N ALA A 302 -9.92 -11.28 -13.59
CA ALA A 302 -9.81 -12.62 -13.03
C ALA A 302 -10.40 -12.71 -11.62
N TRP A 303 -10.21 -11.67 -10.79
CA TRP A 303 -10.80 -11.61 -9.45
C TRP A 303 -12.32 -11.42 -9.50
N GLU A 304 -12.82 -10.55 -10.37
CA GLU A 304 -14.26 -10.32 -10.56
C GLU A 304 -15.01 -11.61 -10.97
N ALA A 305 -14.37 -12.47 -11.77
CA ALA A 305 -14.94 -13.78 -12.13
C ALA A 305 -14.78 -14.86 -11.04
N ASN A 306 -14.04 -14.59 -9.96
CA ASN A 306 -13.77 -15.54 -8.89
C ASN A 306 -14.90 -15.50 -7.85
N LYS A 307 -15.40 -16.68 -7.46
CA LYS A 307 -16.49 -16.82 -6.45
C LYS A 307 -16.15 -16.17 -5.10
N LEU A 308 -14.87 -16.08 -4.75
CA LEU A 308 -14.44 -15.45 -3.50
C LEU A 308 -14.54 -13.92 -3.52
N SER A 309 -14.73 -13.30 -4.69
CA SER A 309 -14.97 -11.86 -4.80
C SER A 309 -16.37 -11.44 -4.32
N GLU A 310 -17.28 -12.41 -4.20
CA GLU A 310 -18.62 -12.24 -3.62
C GLU A 310 -18.58 -12.13 -2.09
N LEU A 311 -17.43 -12.36 -1.46
CA LEU A 311 -17.28 -12.38 0.00
C LEU A 311 -16.72 -11.05 0.53
N ASP A 312 -17.50 -10.44 1.43
CA ASP A 312 -17.02 -9.34 2.26
C ASP A 312 -16.09 -9.87 3.38
N THR A 313 -15.13 -9.06 3.82
CA THR A 313 -14.17 -9.40 4.88
C THR A 313 -14.87 -9.69 6.20
N SER A 314 -15.99 -9.02 6.50
CA SER A 314 -16.79 -9.27 7.71
C SER A 314 -17.51 -10.63 7.69
N GLU A 315 -17.72 -11.21 6.51
CA GLU A 315 -18.57 -12.40 6.33
C GLU A 315 -17.74 -13.69 6.11
N GLU A 316 -16.42 -13.58 6.02
CA GLU A 316 -15.50 -14.70 5.77
C GLU A 316 -15.65 -15.83 6.79
N GLU A 317 -15.94 -15.51 8.05
CA GLU A 317 -16.16 -16.52 9.10
C GLU A 317 -17.43 -17.34 8.89
N THR A 318 -18.46 -16.72 8.32
CA THR A 318 -19.76 -17.34 8.08
C THR A 318 -19.73 -18.20 6.83
N PHE A 319 -19.10 -17.70 5.75
CA PHE A 319 -19.15 -18.31 4.43
C PHE A 319 -17.92 -19.13 4.04
N LEU A 320 -16.79 -19.09 4.76
CA LEU A 320 -15.66 -19.97 4.45
C LEU A 320 -15.65 -21.21 5.36
N THR A 321 -15.26 -22.36 4.81
CA THR A 321 -14.94 -23.52 5.67
C THR A 321 -13.70 -23.21 6.54
N PRO A 322 -13.59 -23.79 7.75
CA PRO A 322 -12.44 -23.57 8.63
C PRO A 322 -11.09 -23.89 7.98
N GLU A 323 -11.07 -24.92 7.13
CA GLU A 323 -9.89 -25.33 6.38
C GLU A 323 -9.50 -24.29 5.33
N THR A 324 -10.48 -23.81 4.53
CA THR A 324 -10.28 -22.75 3.54
C THR A 324 -9.75 -21.47 4.19
N ARG A 325 -10.39 -21.03 5.28
CA ARG A 325 -10.04 -19.80 6.02
C ARG A 325 -8.62 -19.83 6.57
N ARG A 326 -8.11 -21.01 6.98
CA ARG A 326 -6.81 -21.14 7.65
C ARG A 326 -5.65 -21.47 6.71
N ILE A 327 -5.93 -22.13 5.57
CA ILE A 327 -4.88 -22.71 4.73
C ILE A 327 -4.89 -22.11 3.33
N THR A 328 -5.95 -22.37 2.55
CA THR A 328 -5.94 -22.08 1.11
C THR A 328 -6.19 -20.61 0.80
N TYR A 329 -7.15 -19.99 1.49
CA TYR A 329 -7.48 -18.58 1.32
C TYR A 329 -6.32 -17.64 1.72
N PRO A 330 -5.64 -17.81 2.88
CA PRO A 330 -4.47 -16.99 3.21
C PRO A 330 -3.34 -17.11 2.18
N ALA A 331 -3.10 -18.30 1.62
CA ALA A 331 -2.04 -18.50 0.62
C ALA A 331 -2.30 -17.71 -0.67
N LEU A 332 -3.55 -17.66 -1.14
CA LEU A 332 -3.95 -16.82 -2.27
C LEU A 332 -3.67 -15.34 -1.98
N TRP A 333 -4.05 -14.87 -0.79
CA TRP A 333 -3.79 -13.50 -0.38
C TRP A 333 -2.31 -13.17 -0.24
N GLN A 334 -1.45 -14.12 0.14
CA GLN A 334 0.00 -13.88 0.16
C GLN A 334 0.55 -13.59 -1.24
N LEU A 335 0.08 -14.31 -2.27
CA LEU A 335 0.48 -14.03 -3.65
C LEU A 335 -0.06 -12.68 -4.13
N LEU A 336 -1.34 -12.39 -3.89
CA LEU A 336 -1.97 -11.11 -4.24
C LEU A 336 -1.25 -9.92 -3.57
N LYS A 337 -0.86 -10.07 -2.30
CA LYS A 337 -0.05 -9.07 -1.59
C LYS A 337 1.32 -8.90 -2.25
N GLY A 338 1.99 -9.98 -2.63
CA GLY A 338 3.25 -9.93 -3.37
C GLY A 338 3.14 -9.14 -4.68
N VAL A 339 2.04 -9.36 -5.42
CA VAL A 339 1.70 -8.59 -6.63
C VAL A 339 1.52 -7.11 -6.30
N MET A 340 0.65 -6.80 -5.34
CA MET A 340 0.36 -5.42 -4.93
C MET A 340 1.63 -4.66 -4.53
N PHE A 341 2.45 -5.23 -3.63
CA PHE A 341 3.68 -4.59 -3.16
C PHE A 341 4.67 -4.34 -4.29
N SER A 342 4.85 -5.31 -5.19
CA SER A 342 5.77 -5.19 -6.32
C SER A 342 5.33 -4.10 -7.30
N THR A 343 4.02 -4.07 -7.62
CA THR A 343 3.42 -3.03 -8.47
C THR A 343 3.58 -1.65 -7.84
N VAL A 344 3.30 -1.49 -6.53
CA VAL A 344 3.44 -0.23 -5.82
C VAL A 344 4.88 0.28 -5.80
N VAL A 345 5.87 -0.60 -5.57
CA VAL A 345 7.29 -0.21 -5.58
C VAL A 345 7.71 0.34 -6.94
N ILE A 346 7.29 -0.31 -8.03
CA ILE A 346 7.61 0.12 -9.40
C ILE A 346 6.87 1.41 -9.74
N LEU A 347 5.58 1.49 -9.40
CA LEU A 347 4.72 2.65 -9.69
C LEU A 347 5.20 3.91 -8.95
N ARG A 348 5.66 3.77 -7.69
CA ARG A 348 6.27 4.87 -6.92
C ARG A 348 7.41 5.53 -7.71
N SER A 349 8.26 4.72 -8.33
CA SER A 349 9.43 5.19 -9.06
C SER A 349 9.06 5.82 -10.40
N ILE A 350 8.01 5.33 -11.07
CA ILE A 350 7.44 5.97 -12.26
C ILE A 350 6.90 7.37 -11.91
N VAL A 351 6.10 7.48 -10.86
CA VAL A 351 5.51 8.76 -10.42
C VAL A 351 6.61 9.72 -9.94
N ALA A 352 7.58 9.25 -9.17
CA ALA A 352 8.72 10.07 -8.75
C ALA A 352 9.55 10.58 -9.94
N LYS A 353 9.79 9.74 -10.95
CA LYS A 353 10.45 10.16 -12.19
C LYS A 353 9.59 11.18 -12.96
N THR A 354 8.28 11.03 -12.93
CA THR A 354 7.34 11.96 -13.60
C THR A 354 7.41 13.36 -13.00
N VAL A 355 7.55 13.47 -11.68
CA VAL A 355 7.68 14.77 -10.99
C VAL A 355 9.05 15.41 -11.24
N THR A 356 10.10 14.61 -11.45
CA THR A 356 11.49 15.11 -11.55
C THR A 356 12.00 15.30 -12.97
N ASN A 357 11.44 14.59 -13.97
CA ASN A 357 11.87 14.65 -15.35
C ASN A 357 10.99 15.59 -16.18
N SER A 358 11.60 16.56 -16.87
CA SER A 358 10.89 17.61 -17.64
C SER A 358 10.03 17.09 -18.80
N LEU A 359 10.40 15.95 -19.41
CA LEU A 359 9.63 15.37 -20.51
C LEU A 359 8.36 14.69 -19.98
N LEU A 360 8.49 13.94 -18.88
CA LEU A 360 7.36 13.25 -18.24
C LEU A 360 6.43 14.24 -17.52
N SER A 361 6.96 15.32 -16.96
CA SER A 361 6.18 16.39 -16.33
C SER A 361 5.47 17.32 -17.32
N SER A 362 5.68 17.13 -18.63
CA SER A 362 5.04 17.94 -19.67
C SER A 362 3.51 17.79 -19.65
N ASN A 363 2.81 18.87 -20.02
CA ASN A 363 1.34 18.93 -20.01
C ASN A 363 0.67 17.86 -20.89
N GLY A 364 1.36 17.33 -21.89
CA GLY A 364 0.83 16.29 -22.77
C GLY A 364 0.91 14.87 -22.18
N VAL A 365 1.79 14.63 -21.20
CA VAL A 365 2.14 13.28 -20.72
C VAL A 365 1.78 13.09 -19.25
N ALA A 366 2.07 14.08 -18.40
CA ALA A 366 1.84 14.01 -16.96
C ALA A 366 0.39 13.61 -16.57
N PRO A 367 -0.68 14.20 -17.17
CA PRO A 367 -2.05 13.81 -16.84
C PRO A 367 -2.32 12.33 -17.16
N THR A 368 -1.82 11.85 -18.30
CA THR A 368 -1.99 10.45 -18.70
C THR A 368 -1.28 9.51 -17.74
N ILE A 369 -0.06 9.84 -17.31
CA ILE A 369 0.66 9.04 -16.32
C ILE A 369 -0.10 9.01 -15.00
N ALA A 370 -0.58 10.16 -14.53
CA ALA A 370 -1.33 10.27 -13.28
C ALA A 370 -2.65 9.46 -13.32
N SER A 371 -3.45 9.60 -14.39
CA SER A 371 -4.68 8.82 -14.56
C SER A 371 -4.40 7.32 -14.59
N LYS A 372 -3.41 6.87 -15.37
CA LYS A 372 -3.04 5.45 -15.44
C LYS A 372 -2.53 4.92 -14.10
N SER A 373 -1.79 5.73 -13.35
CA SER A 373 -1.31 5.38 -12.00
C SER A 373 -2.47 5.16 -11.03
N LEU A 374 -3.46 6.07 -11.03
CA LEU A 374 -4.67 5.91 -10.22
C LEU A 374 -5.54 4.73 -10.67
N LEU A 375 -5.61 4.44 -11.97
CA LEU A 375 -6.29 3.24 -12.49
C LEU A 375 -5.61 1.95 -12.02
N ILE A 376 -4.27 1.90 -11.99
CA ILE A 376 -3.53 0.77 -11.43
C ILE A 376 -3.86 0.61 -9.93
N LEU A 377 -3.89 1.71 -9.16
CA LEU A 377 -4.26 1.67 -7.75
C LEU A 377 -5.70 1.17 -7.55
N ARG A 378 -6.64 1.63 -8.38
CA ARG A 378 -8.03 1.14 -8.39
C ARG A 378 -8.09 -0.36 -8.63
N ASN A 379 -7.37 -0.85 -9.65
CA ASN A 379 -7.40 -2.26 -10.04
C ASN A 379 -6.89 -3.19 -8.93
N ILE A 380 -5.97 -2.73 -8.08
CA ILE A 380 -5.46 -3.50 -6.94
C ILE A 380 -6.10 -3.09 -5.60
N HIS A 381 -7.11 -2.23 -5.62
CA HIS A 381 -7.67 -1.65 -4.40
C HIS A 381 -8.29 -2.71 -3.51
N PHE A 382 -8.96 -3.72 -4.10
CA PHE A 382 -9.53 -4.87 -3.39
C PHE A 382 -8.50 -5.68 -2.58
N ILE A 383 -7.20 -5.57 -2.93
CA ILE A 383 -6.10 -6.16 -2.17
C ILE A 383 -5.66 -5.20 -1.06
N SER A 384 -5.51 -3.91 -1.41
CA SER A 384 -5.00 -2.89 -0.48
C SER A 384 -5.95 -2.60 0.69
N SER A 385 -7.27 -2.63 0.47
CA SER A 385 -8.29 -2.38 1.50
C SER A 385 -8.21 -3.42 2.63
N ARG A 386 -7.80 -4.65 2.31
CA ARG A 386 -7.65 -5.76 3.27
C ARG A 386 -6.33 -5.77 4.05
N THR A 387 -5.36 -4.93 3.68
CA THR A 387 -4.02 -4.92 4.31
C THR A 387 -3.90 -4.07 5.59
N GLY A 388 -4.99 -3.46 6.06
CA GLY A 388 -5.04 -2.67 7.30
C GLY A 388 -4.37 -1.29 7.17
N SER A 389 -4.68 -0.40 8.11
CA SER A 389 -4.38 1.04 8.10
C SER A 389 -2.88 1.44 8.23
N ASN A 390 -1.96 0.47 8.16
CA ASN A 390 -0.57 0.76 7.84
C ASN A 390 -0.44 1.02 6.33
N SER A 391 -1.10 2.09 5.87
CA SER A 391 -0.98 2.57 4.51
C SER A 391 0.51 2.70 4.17
N LEU A 392 0.94 2.00 3.12
CA LEU A 392 2.31 2.16 2.66
C LEU A 392 2.46 3.62 2.28
N SER A 393 3.43 4.31 2.88
CA SER A 393 3.79 5.68 2.47
C SER A 393 3.96 5.81 0.96
N ALA A 394 4.38 4.74 0.28
CA ALA A 394 4.43 4.64 -1.17
C ALA A 394 3.05 4.72 -1.86
N LEU A 395 2.02 4.04 -1.35
CA LEU A 395 0.65 4.14 -1.87
C LEU A 395 0.12 5.57 -1.72
N THR A 396 0.29 6.16 -0.53
CA THR A 396 -0.13 7.54 -0.25
C THR A 396 0.59 8.53 -1.17
N PHE A 397 1.90 8.37 -1.35
CA PHE A 397 2.68 9.19 -2.28
C PHE A 397 2.16 9.07 -3.72
N ILE A 398 1.96 7.86 -4.24
CA ILE A 398 1.46 7.64 -5.61
C ILE A 398 0.08 8.30 -5.76
N ASN A 399 -0.81 8.08 -4.80
CA ASN A 399 -2.18 8.58 -4.84
C ASN A 399 -2.20 10.12 -4.86
N LEU A 400 -1.61 10.75 -3.83
CA LEU A 400 -1.63 12.20 -3.68
C LEU A 400 -0.85 12.90 -4.79
N ALA A 401 0.33 12.40 -5.19
CA ALA A 401 1.09 13.02 -6.28
C ALA A 401 0.34 12.92 -7.62
N SER A 402 -0.37 11.83 -7.89
CA SER A 402 -1.18 11.70 -9.11
C SER A 402 -2.40 12.62 -9.09
N ILE A 403 -3.06 12.75 -7.93
CA ILE A 403 -4.17 13.68 -7.71
C ILE A 403 -3.70 15.13 -7.90
N ASP A 404 -2.57 15.51 -7.31
CA ASP A 404 -1.98 16.85 -7.45
C ASP A 404 -1.62 17.20 -8.90
N ILE A 405 -1.11 16.22 -9.66
CA ILE A 405 -0.88 16.38 -11.09
C ILE A 405 -2.21 16.63 -11.79
N LEU A 406 -3.21 15.78 -11.60
CA LEU A 406 -4.52 15.89 -12.27
C LEU A 406 -5.30 17.14 -11.89
N ASN A 407 -5.13 17.65 -10.67
CA ASN A 407 -5.76 18.90 -10.22
C ASN A 407 -5.36 20.12 -11.06
N ARG A 408 -4.25 20.05 -11.81
CA ARG A 408 -3.84 21.10 -12.77
C ARG A 408 -4.56 21.00 -14.12
N PHE A 409 -5.31 19.91 -14.37
CA PHE A 409 -5.87 19.56 -15.67
C PHE A 409 -7.36 19.19 -15.55
N PRO A 410 -8.28 20.19 -15.45
CA PRO A 410 -9.69 19.93 -15.14
C PRO A 410 -10.43 19.01 -16.10
N LEU A 411 -10.12 19.08 -17.40
CA LEU A 411 -10.74 18.21 -18.40
C LEU A 411 -10.33 16.76 -18.20
N GLN A 412 -9.03 16.51 -18.04
CA GLN A 412 -8.45 15.19 -17.84
C GLN A 412 -8.85 14.58 -16.50
N ALA A 413 -8.92 15.38 -15.43
CA ALA A 413 -9.42 14.95 -14.13
C ALA A 413 -10.88 14.50 -14.23
N ARG A 414 -11.74 15.28 -14.91
CA ARG A 414 -13.14 14.90 -15.16
C ARG A 414 -13.25 13.62 -15.97
N ASP A 415 -12.47 13.47 -17.04
CA ASP A 415 -12.52 12.29 -17.89
C ASP A 415 -12.03 11.04 -17.14
N PHE A 416 -11.01 11.19 -16.28
CA PHE A 416 -10.57 10.15 -15.35
C PHE A 416 -11.67 9.76 -14.37
N LEU A 417 -12.31 10.71 -13.68
CA LEU A 417 -13.38 10.42 -12.72
C LEU A 417 -14.57 9.72 -13.39
N LYS A 418 -14.92 10.12 -14.62
CA LYS A 418 -15.92 9.41 -15.42
C LYS A 418 -15.51 7.97 -15.75
N SER A 419 -14.23 7.72 -15.99
CA SER A 419 -13.72 6.36 -16.28
C SER A 419 -13.79 5.40 -15.08
N ILE A 420 -13.78 5.94 -13.85
CA ILE A 420 -13.85 5.16 -12.62
C ILE A 420 -15.19 5.29 -11.90
N HIS A 421 -16.17 5.94 -12.53
CA HIS A 421 -17.47 6.23 -11.96
C HIS A 421 -18.20 4.94 -11.52
N PRO A 422 -18.94 4.97 -10.40
CA PRO A 422 -19.76 3.83 -9.98
C PRO A 422 -20.69 3.36 -11.09
N ALA A 423 -20.85 2.04 -11.22
CA ALA A 423 -21.67 1.43 -12.26
C ALA A 423 -23.17 1.71 -12.06
N HIS A 424 -23.60 1.79 -10.79
CA HIS A 424 -24.98 2.03 -10.39
C HIS A 424 -25.06 3.25 -9.45
N PRO A 425 -24.82 4.47 -9.97
CA PRO A 425 -24.84 5.66 -9.14
C PRO A 425 -26.23 5.86 -8.53
N GLY A 426 -26.30 6.21 -7.24
CA GLY A 426 -27.55 6.36 -6.52
C GLY A 426 -28.09 5.07 -5.88
N GLN A 427 -27.39 3.94 -6.02
CA GLN A 427 -27.71 2.69 -5.32
C GLN A 427 -26.45 2.08 -4.71
N ILE A 428 -26.59 1.41 -3.56
CA ILE A 428 -25.49 0.64 -2.97
C ILE A 428 -25.41 -0.70 -3.71
N PRO A 429 -24.27 -1.04 -4.36
CA PRO A 429 -24.14 -2.33 -5.02
C PRO A 429 -24.16 -3.49 -4.03
N THR A 430 -24.74 -4.62 -4.45
CA THR A 430 -24.74 -5.84 -3.65
C THR A 430 -23.36 -6.49 -3.61
N HIS A 431 -22.61 -6.42 -4.71
CA HIS A 431 -21.33 -7.10 -4.87
C HIS A 431 -20.20 -6.39 -4.09
N PRO A 432 -19.45 -7.08 -3.20
CA PRO A 432 -18.38 -6.45 -2.39
C PRO A 432 -17.27 -5.79 -3.22
N LEU A 433 -16.86 -6.38 -4.35
CA LEU A 433 -15.88 -5.77 -5.25
C LEU A 433 -16.33 -4.39 -5.77
N GLN A 434 -17.61 -4.25 -6.13
CA GLN A 434 -18.14 -2.97 -6.61
C GLN A 434 -18.16 -1.95 -5.48
N ARG A 435 -18.58 -2.35 -4.27
CA ARG A 435 -18.48 -1.53 -3.06
C ARG A 435 -17.03 -1.08 -2.78
N SER A 436 -16.05 -1.95 -2.98
CA SER A 436 -14.63 -1.59 -2.87
C SER A 436 -14.22 -0.55 -3.92
N HIS A 437 -14.71 -0.64 -5.15
CA HIS A 437 -14.47 0.41 -6.15
C HIS A 437 -15.17 1.73 -5.81
N ASP A 438 -16.37 1.68 -5.22
CA ASP A 438 -17.06 2.89 -4.76
C ASP A 438 -16.29 3.56 -3.61
N LEU A 439 -15.71 2.78 -2.69
CA LEU A 439 -14.81 3.27 -1.65
C LEU A 439 -13.60 3.99 -2.26
N PHE A 440 -12.92 3.36 -3.23
CA PHE A 440 -11.82 3.99 -3.94
C PHE A 440 -12.25 5.29 -4.64
N TYR A 441 -13.41 5.26 -5.30
CA TYR A 441 -13.96 6.41 -6.00
C TYR A 441 -14.24 7.58 -5.06
N LEU A 442 -14.95 7.36 -3.95
CA LEU A 442 -15.31 8.39 -2.98
C LEU A 442 -14.08 9.01 -2.32
N ASN A 443 -13.10 8.19 -1.92
CA ASN A 443 -11.82 8.66 -1.39
C ASN A 443 -10.99 9.43 -2.43
N THR A 444 -11.21 9.20 -3.72
CA THR A 444 -10.47 9.90 -4.79
C THR A 444 -11.16 11.20 -5.18
N VAL A 445 -12.50 11.19 -5.30
CA VAL A 445 -13.29 12.31 -5.83
C VAL A 445 -13.30 13.51 -4.88
N GLU A 446 -13.17 13.28 -3.57
CA GLU A 446 -13.11 14.35 -2.57
C GLU A 446 -11.99 15.38 -2.86
N HIS A 447 -10.90 14.94 -3.49
CA HIS A 447 -9.73 15.78 -3.75
C HIS A 447 -9.85 16.63 -5.02
N PHE A 448 -10.93 16.49 -5.78
CA PHE A 448 -11.15 17.21 -7.04
C PHE A 448 -12.26 18.26 -6.96
N THR A 449 -12.85 18.50 -5.79
CA THR A 449 -14.01 19.40 -5.63
C THR A 449 -13.71 20.82 -6.11
N LEU A 450 -12.49 21.31 -5.88
CA LEU A 450 -12.06 22.67 -6.22
C LEU A 450 -11.96 22.95 -7.73
N ILE A 451 -11.91 21.92 -8.58
CA ILE A 451 -11.80 22.08 -10.04
C ILE A 451 -13.09 21.73 -10.80
N MET A 452 -14.14 21.32 -10.08
CA MET A 452 -15.43 20.94 -10.66
C MET A 452 -16.40 22.12 -10.73
N SER A 453 -17.25 22.12 -11.75
CA SER A 453 -18.45 22.97 -11.77
C SER A 453 -19.55 22.36 -10.88
N PRO A 454 -20.52 23.16 -10.39
CA PRO A 454 -21.61 22.65 -9.56
C PRO A 454 -22.38 21.48 -10.19
N ALA A 455 -22.73 21.58 -11.48
CA ALA A 455 -23.40 20.49 -12.18
C ALA A 455 -22.55 19.21 -12.29
N THR A 456 -21.22 19.36 -12.37
CA THR A 456 -20.31 18.21 -12.38
C THR A 456 -20.21 17.60 -10.98
N ALA A 457 -20.13 18.42 -9.94
CA ALA A 457 -20.07 17.97 -8.55
C ALA A 457 -21.36 17.26 -8.11
N GLU A 458 -22.53 17.74 -8.54
CA GLU A 458 -23.80 17.05 -8.29
C GLU A 458 -23.78 15.63 -8.89
N ASN A 459 -23.36 15.50 -10.14
CA ASN A 459 -23.33 14.22 -10.84
C ASN A 459 -22.24 13.26 -10.32
N LEU A 460 -21.04 13.78 -10.04
CA LEU A 460 -19.87 12.97 -9.70
C LEU A 460 -19.70 12.75 -8.19
N ILE A 461 -20.32 13.55 -7.32
CA ILE A 461 -20.14 13.45 -5.86
C ILE A 461 -21.47 13.20 -5.16
N PHE A 462 -22.44 14.10 -5.32
CA PHE A 462 -23.70 14.00 -4.59
C PHE A 462 -24.46 12.71 -4.91
N ILE A 463 -24.68 12.40 -6.19
CA ILE A 463 -25.41 11.20 -6.60
C ILE A 463 -24.72 9.91 -6.10
N PRO A 464 -23.39 9.71 -6.29
CA PRO A 464 -22.70 8.54 -5.74
C PRO A 464 -22.65 8.43 -4.22
N ALA A 465 -22.50 9.55 -3.50
CA ALA A 465 -22.35 9.54 -2.05
C ALA A 465 -23.69 9.40 -1.31
N SER A 466 -24.77 9.97 -1.85
CA SER A 466 -26.08 10.03 -1.19
C SER A 466 -26.63 8.69 -0.65
N PRO A 467 -26.48 7.52 -1.33
CA PRO A 467 -27.03 6.26 -0.84
C PRO A 467 -26.32 5.79 0.43
N TYR A 468 -25.03 6.09 0.55
CA TYR A 468 -24.20 5.67 1.69
C TYR A 468 -24.45 6.52 2.92
N LEU A 469 -24.99 7.73 2.80
CA LEU A 469 -25.30 8.62 3.93
C LEU A 469 -26.59 8.22 4.67
N ASN A 470 -27.30 7.19 4.22
CA ASN A 470 -28.52 6.73 4.88
C ASN A 470 -28.16 6.03 6.21
N PRO A 471 -28.75 6.45 7.35
CA PRO A 471 -28.49 5.89 8.69
C PRO A 471 -28.87 4.41 8.83
N THR A 472 -29.70 3.88 7.94
CA THR A 472 -30.05 2.44 7.88
C THR A 472 -29.02 1.60 7.11
N ALA A 473 -27.98 2.23 6.56
CA ALA A 473 -26.90 1.53 5.89
C ALA A 473 -26.22 0.56 6.86
N ASN A 474 -25.91 -0.62 6.35
CA ASN A 474 -25.32 -1.73 7.10
C ASN A 474 -24.03 -1.25 7.81
N VAL A 475 -23.85 -1.59 9.10
CA VAL A 475 -22.66 -1.26 9.91
C VAL A 475 -21.36 -1.72 9.23
N HIS A 476 -21.42 -2.78 8.41
CA HIS A 476 -20.29 -3.27 7.61
C HIS A 476 -19.85 -2.32 6.49
N LEU A 477 -20.59 -1.24 6.21
CA LEU A 477 -20.27 -0.22 5.20
C LEU A 477 -19.62 1.04 5.79
N LEU A 478 -19.18 0.99 7.04
CA LEU A 478 -18.68 2.17 7.77
C LEU A 478 -17.58 2.93 7.01
N GLU A 479 -16.59 2.23 6.42
CA GLU A 479 -15.51 2.88 5.67
C GLU A 479 -16.04 3.66 4.45
N ILE A 480 -17.04 3.12 3.75
CA ILE A 480 -17.65 3.77 2.58
C ILE A 480 -18.55 4.93 3.01
N PHE A 481 -19.26 4.75 4.13
CA PHE A 481 -20.03 5.82 4.78
C PHE A 481 -19.12 7.00 5.15
N GLU A 482 -17.95 6.74 5.74
CA GLU A 482 -16.98 7.78 6.10
C GLU A 482 -16.42 8.49 4.84
N ALA A 483 -16.07 7.72 3.81
CA ALA A 483 -15.63 8.28 2.52
C ALA A 483 -16.73 9.14 1.85
N ALA A 484 -17.99 8.72 1.92
CA ALA A 484 -19.13 9.48 1.42
C ALA A 484 -19.33 10.79 2.21
N HIS A 485 -19.19 10.75 3.54
CA HIS A 485 -19.25 11.94 4.39
C HIS A 485 -18.14 12.94 4.04
N SER A 486 -16.91 12.45 3.88
CA SER A 486 -15.76 13.28 3.53
C SER A 486 -15.93 13.94 2.15
N ALA A 487 -16.31 13.16 1.14
CA ALA A 487 -16.55 13.67 -0.21
C ALA A 487 -17.69 14.71 -0.25
N MET A 488 -18.78 14.47 0.51
CA MET A 488 -19.89 15.42 0.62
C MET A 488 -19.46 16.72 1.28
N LEU A 489 -18.75 16.67 2.41
CA LEU A 489 -18.25 17.88 3.07
C LEU A 489 -17.28 18.65 2.17
N ALA A 490 -16.38 17.96 1.47
CA ALA A 490 -15.46 18.58 0.53
C ALA A 490 -16.18 19.27 -0.64
N MET A 491 -17.29 18.69 -1.11
CA MET A 491 -18.15 19.31 -2.12
C MET A 491 -18.87 20.56 -1.60
N LEU A 492 -19.47 20.46 -0.40
CA LEU A 492 -20.19 21.57 0.23
C LEU A 492 -19.25 22.74 0.56
N ALA A 493 -17.99 22.42 0.88
CA ALA A 493 -16.95 23.39 1.17
C ALA A 493 -16.32 24.07 -0.05
N ALA A 494 -16.55 23.56 -1.26
CA ALA A 494 -16.01 24.17 -2.47
C ALA A 494 -16.70 25.53 -2.73
N PRO A 495 -15.95 26.65 -2.85
CA PRO A 495 -16.53 27.99 -2.97
C PRO A 495 -17.48 28.16 -4.16
N GLN A 496 -17.19 27.50 -5.28
CA GLN A 496 -18.03 27.52 -6.48
C GLN A 496 -19.35 26.76 -6.34
N SER A 497 -19.49 25.89 -5.34
CA SER A 497 -20.65 25.02 -5.15
C SER A 497 -21.80 25.69 -4.40
N GLY A 498 -21.69 26.97 -3.99
CA GLY A 498 -22.69 27.67 -3.16
C GLY A 498 -24.17 27.37 -3.50
N PRO A 499 -24.62 27.51 -4.76
CA PRO A 499 -26.00 27.19 -5.14
C PRO A 499 -26.38 25.72 -4.95
N LEU A 500 -25.45 24.79 -5.23
CA LEU A 500 -25.64 23.37 -5.00
C LEU A 500 -25.65 23.05 -3.50
N THR A 501 -24.75 23.68 -2.73
CA THR A 501 -24.69 23.57 -1.27
C THR A 501 -26.03 23.94 -0.66
N ALA A 502 -26.62 25.09 -1.02
CA ALA A 502 -27.94 25.49 -0.52
C ALA A 502 -29.04 24.45 -0.81
N LYS A 503 -29.00 23.80 -1.98
CA LYS A 503 -29.93 22.74 -2.38
C LYS A 503 -29.74 21.43 -1.60
N VAL A 504 -28.49 21.01 -1.39
CA VAL A 504 -28.14 19.69 -0.83
C VAL A 504 -28.07 19.69 0.69
N LEU A 505 -27.78 20.84 1.29
CA LEU A 505 -27.52 20.97 2.72
C LEU A 505 -28.65 20.45 3.62
N PRO A 506 -29.95 20.68 3.35
CA PRO A 506 -31.04 20.09 4.15
C PRO A 506 -30.97 18.56 4.23
N PHE A 507 -30.73 17.89 3.10
CA PHE A 507 -30.58 16.43 3.04
C PHE A 507 -29.36 15.95 3.84
N TYR A 508 -28.22 16.65 3.73
CA TYR A 508 -27.01 16.28 4.46
C TYR A 508 -27.18 16.44 5.97
N VAL A 509 -27.81 17.52 6.42
CA VAL A 509 -28.08 17.80 7.83
C VAL A 509 -28.98 16.72 8.42
N GLU A 510 -30.08 16.39 7.75
CA GLU A 510 -30.96 15.29 8.17
C GLU A 510 -30.20 13.96 8.28
N SER A 511 -29.38 13.63 7.28
CA SER A 511 -28.55 12.42 7.27
C SER A 511 -27.53 12.40 8.42
N LEU A 512 -26.88 13.53 8.71
CA LEU A 512 -25.91 13.69 9.79
C LEU A 512 -26.54 13.44 11.16
N PHE A 513 -27.70 14.06 11.40
CA PHE A 513 -28.44 13.93 12.66
C PHE A 513 -29.05 12.54 12.84
N ASN A 514 -29.52 11.90 11.77
CA ASN A 514 -30.05 10.55 11.88
C ASN A 514 -28.94 9.48 12.05
N SER A 515 -27.72 9.78 11.62
CA SER A 515 -26.57 8.87 11.74
C SER A 515 -25.88 8.91 13.11
N PHE A 516 -26.07 9.98 13.89
CA PHE A 516 -25.59 10.08 15.27
C PHE A 516 -26.70 9.68 16.25
N PRO A 517 -26.45 8.80 17.24
CA PRO A 517 -25.14 8.29 17.69
C PRO A 517 -24.73 6.89 17.19
N THR A 518 -25.43 6.32 16.21
CA THR A 518 -25.24 4.91 15.80
C THR A 518 -24.04 4.68 14.89
N ASN A 519 -23.95 5.44 13.80
CA ASN A 519 -22.93 5.27 12.75
C ASN A 519 -21.82 6.32 12.86
N LEU A 520 -22.04 7.40 13.61
CA LEU A 520 -21.07 8.46 13.85
C LEU A 520 -20.61 8.49 15.30
N SER A 521 -19.30 8.60 15.50
CA SER A 521 -18.74 8.90 16.81
C SER A 521 -19.05 10.35 17.25
N PRO A 522 -19.06 10.64 18.56
CA PRO A 522 -19.22 12.00 19.07
C PRO A 522 -18.23 13.01 18.47
N ARG A 523 -17.00 12.57 18.19
CA ARG A 523 -15.95 13.42 17.60
C ARG A 523 -16.25 13.72 16.12
N GLN A 524 -16.61 12.71 15.34
CA GLN A 524 -16.97 12.87 13.93
C GLN A 524 -18.20 13.79 13.77
N PHE A 525 -19.23 13.58 14.60
CA PHE A 525 -20.43 14.44 14.58
C PHE A 525 -20.10 15.89 14.91
N ARG A 526 -19.35 16.14 16.01
CA ARG A 526 -18.91 17.49 16.40
C ARG A 526 -18.10 18.17 15.31
N PHE A 527 -17.16 17.46 14.69
CA PHE A 527 -16.33 17.99 13.61
C PHE A 527 -17.16 18.32 12.35
N ALA A 528 -18.05 17.41 11.94
CA ALA A 528 -18.91 17.62 10.78
C ALA A 528 -19.84 18.83 11.00
N PHE A 529 -20.49 18.92 12.16
CA PHE A 529 -21.37 20.05 12.47
C PHE A 529 -20.60 21.38 12.55
N LYS A 530 -19.42 21.40 13.19
CA LYS A 530 -18.54 22.58 13.20
C LYS A 530 -18.19 23.02 11.78
N SER A 531 -17.92 22.08 10.88
CA SER A 531 -17.66 22.37 9.47
C SER A 531 -18.89 23.00 8.81
N LEU A 532 -20.10 22.48 9.03
CA LEU A 532 -21.34 23.09 8.52
C LEU A 532 -21.54 24.51 9.03
N MET A 533 -21.20 24.79 10.29
CA MET A 533 -21.27 26.14 10.83
C MET A 533 -20.30 27.08 10.11
N GLN A 534 -19.05 26.66 9.90
CA GLN A 534 -18.06 27.44 9.14
C GLN A 534 -18.48 27.67 7.68
N LEU A 535 -19.22 26.72 7.09
CA LEU A 535 -19.76 26.89 5.75
C LEU A 535 -20.91 27.88 5.71
N THR A 536 -21.69 28.01 6.77
CA THR A 536 -22.95 28.77 6.77
C THR A 536 -22.83 30.14 7.43
N THR A 537 -21.69 30.43 8.04
CA THR A 537 -21.37 31.74 8.63
C THR A 537 -20.32 32.51 7.82
N PRO A 538 -20.24 33.85 7.98
CA PRO A 538 -19.20 34.65 7.33
C PRO A 538 -17.79 34.16 7.70
N PRO A 539 -16.84 34.12 6.75
CA PRO A 539 -16.86 34.78 5.43
C PRO A 539 -17.37 33.90 4.27
N ALA A 540 -18.02 32.77 4.53
CA ALA A 540 -18.43 31.85 3.47
C ALA A 540 -19.49 32.47 2.53
N PRO A 541 -19.42 32.27 1.19
CA PRO A 541 -20.34 32.90 0.24
C PRO A 541 -21.82 32.61 0.48
N ILE A 542 -22.14 31.39 0.92
CA ILE A 542 -23.53 30.98 1.19
C ILE A 542 -24.16 31.76 2.35
N SER A 543 -23.36 32.26 3.30
CA SER A 543 -23.87 33.11 4.40
C SER A 543 -24.45 34.44 3.90
N ALA A 544 -24.01 34.92 2.73
CA ALA A 544 -24.55 36.13 2.11
C ALA A 544 -25.85 35.85 1.35
N THR A 545 -25.99 34.66 0.76
CA THR A 545 -27.20 34.27 0.00
C THR A 545 -28.30 33.73 0.90
N GLU A 546 -27.93 32.99 1.95
CA GLU A 546 -28.83 32.29 2.87
C GLU A 546 -28.46 32.60 4.34
N PRO A 547 -28.62 33.86 4.80
CA PRO A 547 -28.10 34.32 6.10
C PRO A 547 -28.76 33.65 7.31
N GLN A 548 -29.98 33.13 7.15
CA GLN A 548 -30.73 32.47 8.24
C GLN A 548 -30.26 31.04 8.51
N LEU A 549 -29.49 30.45 7.58
CA LEU A 549 -29.25 29.02 7.59
C LEU A 549 -28.38 28.59 8.78
N ALA A 550 -27.39 29.38 9.17
CA ALA A 550 -26.58 29.12 10.36
C ALA A 550 -27.43 29.06 11.64
N GLU A 551 -28.38 29.98 11.78
CA GLU A 551 -29.28 30.03 12.93
C GLU A 551 -30.26 28.86 12.92
N THR A 552 -30.84 28.52 11.76
CA THR A 552 -31.70 27.32 11.61
C THR A 552 -30.98 26.03 12.00
N LEU A 553 -29.68 25.90 11.68
CA LEU A 553 -28.88 24.74 12.09
C LEU A 553 -28.71 24.67 13.61
N LEU A 554 -28.46 25.81 14.26
CA LEU A 554 -28.37 25.88 15.72
C LEU A 554 -29.71 25.58 16.39
N GLU A 555 -30.81 26.11 15.86
CA GLU A 555 -32.16 25.82 16.35
C GLU A 555 -32.46 24.33 16.29
N PHE A 556 -32.13 23.68 15.16
CA PHE A 556 -32.31 22.24 15.01
C PHE A 556 -31.46 21.45 16.00
N LEU A 557 -30.18 21.83 16.17
CA LEU A 557 -29.27 21.21 17.14
C LEU A 557 -29.79 21.36 18.58
N HIS A 558 -30.23 22.56 18.94
CA HIS A 558 -30.75 22.90 20.25
C HIS A 558 -32.05 22.15 20.56
N HIS A 559 -33.00 22.16 19.61
CA HIS A 559 -34.26 21.44 19.75
C HIS A 559 -34.02 19.93 19.90
N ARG A 560 -33.07 19.36 19.16
CA ARG A 560 -32.69 17.97 19.34
C ARG A 560 -32.05 17.73 20.70
N ALA A 561 -31.15 18.60 21.15
CA ALA A 561 -30.47 18.46 22.45
C ALA A 561 -31.45 18.48 23.64
N LEU A 562 -32.50 19.30 23.58
CA LEU A 562 -33.55 19.34 24.62
C LEU A 562 -34.31 18.01 24.73
N ASN A 563 -34.48 17.30 23.62
CA ASN A 563 -35.24 16.05 23.54
C ASN A 563 -34.36 14.79 23.52
N ALA A 564 -33.04 14.95 23.59
CA ALA A 564 -32.10 13.85 23.44
C ALA A 564 -32.02 12.96 24.70
N PRO A 565 -31.72 11.65 24.54
CA PRO A 565 -31.47 10.76 25.67
C PRO A 565 -30.36 11.27 26.59
N THR A 566 -30.62 11.18 27.89
CA THR A 566 -29.70 11.63 28.96
C THR A 566 -28.85 10.50 29.52
N SER A 567 -29.12 9.25 29.11
CA SER A 567 -28.31 8.08 29.45
C SER A 567 -26.93 8.16 28.78
N PRO A 568 -25.85 7.75 29.48
CA PRO A 568 -24.52 7.69 28.86
C PRO A 568 -24.54 6.80 27.62
N LEU A 569 -23.92 7.24 26.53
CA LEU A 569 -23.78 6.44 25.33
C LEU A 569 -22.89 5.21 25.62
N PRO A 570 -23.17 4.06 24.99
CA PRO A 570 -22.24 2.95 25.03
C PRO A 570 -20.89 3.40 24.43
N PRO A 571 -19.75 2.82 24.87
CA PRO A 571 -18.47 3.09 24.23
C PRO A 571 -18.63 2.80 22.74
N SER A 572 -18.45 3.84 21.91
CA SER A 572 -18.76 3.79 20.48
C SER A 572 -18.07 2.58 19.84
N MET A 573 -18.84 1.79 19.07
CA MET A 573 -18.30 0.71 18.25
C MET A 573 -17.60 1.23 16.98
N ALA A 574 -17.81 2.51 16.63
CA ALA A 574 -17.02 3.17 15.60
C ALA A 574 -15.55 3.14 16.05
N ILE A 575 -14.71 2.52 15.23
CA ILE A 575 -13.31 2.22 15.51
C ILE A 575 -12.65 3.44 16.14
N LYS A 576 -12.00 3.27 17.29
CA LYS A 576 -11.07 4.27 17.83
C LYS A 576 -10.10 4.62 16.70
N SER A 577 -10.24 5.81 16.14
CA SER A 577 -9.22 6.39 15.27
C SER A 577 -7.86 6.19 15.94
N GLN A 578 -6.74 6.05 15.22
CA GLN A 578 -5.42 6.00 15.90
C GLN A 578 -5.22 7.22 16.82
N ALA A 579 -5.83 8.37 16.48
CA ALA A 579 -5.93 9.55 17.33
C ALA A 579 -6.78 9.35 18.61
N ASP A 580 -7.85 8.54 18.56
CA ASP A 580 -8.70 8.22 19.72
C ASP A 580 -8.02 7.24 20.69
N ALA A 581 -7.17 6.35 20.18
CA ALA A 581 -6.41 5.40 20.99
C ALA A 581 -5.31 6.05 21.86
N GLN A 582 -4.85 7.25 21.49
CA GLN A 582 -3.78 7.98 22.17
C GLN A 582 -4.28 9.00 23.21
N THR A 583 -5.57 9.33 23.21
CA THR A 583 -6.16 10.25 24.18
C THR A 583 -6.75 9.53 25.40
N ALA A 584 -6.61 10.17 26.57
CA ALA A 584 -7.20 9.70 27.83
C ALA A 584 -8.71 9.38 27.66
N PRO A 585 -9.24 8.38 28.40
CA PRO A 585 -10.65 8.03 28.32
C PRO A 585 -11.50 9.25 28.69
N SER A 586 -12.24 9.78 27.71
CA SER A 586 -13.25 10.81 27.97
C SER A 586 -14.32 10.25 28.91
N PRO A 587 -14.90 11.08 29.80
CA PRO A 587 -16.02 10.64 30.62
C PRO A 587 -17.13 10.08 29.73
N PRO A 588 -17.91 9.08 30.19
CA PRO A 588 -19.05 8.60 29.43
C PRO A 588 -20.09 9.73 29.36
N LEU A 589 -20.35 10.24 28.15
CA LEU A 589 -21.27 11.34 27.89
C LEU A 589 -22.56 10.82 27.27
N SER A 590 -23.69 11.48 27.55
CA SER A 590 -24.98 11.24 26.90
C SER A 590 -25.08 11.94 25.54
N GLU A 591 -26.08 11.57 24.74
CA GLU A 591 -26.37 12.25 23.46
C GLU A 591 -26.60 13.75 23.72
N GLN A 592 -27.42 14.09 24.72
CA GLN A 592 -27.67 15.48 25.11
C GLN A 592 -26.39 16.26 25.44
N ALA A 593 -25.48 15.68 26.22
CA ALA A 593 -24.22 16.34 26.58
C ALA A 593 -23.33 16.57 25.34
N ILE A 594 -23.30 15.62 24.40
CA ILE A 594 -22.52 15.75 23.17
C ILE A 594 -23.12 16.80 22.23
N LEU A 595 -24.44 16.88 22.10
CA LEU A 595 -25.09 17.91 21.29
C LEU A 595 -24.84 19.30 21.89
N LEU A 596 -24.84 19.46 23.22
CA LEU A 596 -24.41 20.70 23.86
C LEU A 596 -22.95 21.02 23.55
N LEU A 597 -22.02 20.07 23.69
CA LEU A 597 -20.61 20.30 23.34
C LEU A 597 -20.45 20.70 21.87
N THR A 598 -21.26 20.12 20.98
CA THR A 598 -21.31 20.48 19.56
C THR A 598 -21.76 21.93 19.36
N LEU A 599 -22.78 22.35 20.11
CA LEU A 599 -23.28 23.72 20.09
C LEU A 599 -22.21 24.70 20.61
N LEU A 600 -21.51 24.35 21.68
CA LEU A 600 -20.39 25.15 22.18
C LEU A 600 -19.29 25.30 21.13
N ASP A 601 -18.90 24.22 20.45
CA ASP A 601 -17.88 24.27 19.38
C ASP A 601 -18.30 25.11 18.16
N ALA A 602 -19.59 25.39 17.99
CA ALA A 602 -20.13 26.23 16.93
C ALA A 602 -20.03 27.73 17.25
N LEU A 603 -20.11 28.12 18.53
CA LEU A 603 -20.14 29.52 18.98
C LEU A 603 -19.04 30.41 18.38
N PRO A 604 -17.77 29.97 18.24
CA PRO A 604 -16.71 30.81 17.72
C PRO A 604 -16.90 31.20 16.24
N ASN A 605 -17.73 30.46 15.51
CA ASN A 605 -17.97 30.73 14.09
C ASN A 605 -19.16 31.68 13.87
N LEU A 606 -19.92 32.03 14.91
CA LEU A 606 -21.16 32.79 14.78
C LEU A 606 -20.92 34.29 14.51
N PRO A 607 -21.83 34.97 13.79
CA PRO A 607 -21.91 36.43 13.79
C PRO A 607 -22.14 36.99 15.22
N LEU A 608 -21.68 38.21 15.50
CA LEU A 608 -21.71 38.81 16.84
C LEU A 608 -23.12 38.91 17.43
N ASN A 609 -24.10 39.30 16.62
CA ASN A 609 -25.51 39.41 17.03
C ASN A 609 -26.09 38.05 17.40
N VAL A 610 -25.80 37.02 16.61
CA VAL A 610 -26.27 35.65 16.86
C VAL A 610 -25.57 35.08 18.09
N LEU A 611 -24.26 35.32 18.26
CA LEU A 611 -23.51 34.88 19.44
C LEU A 611 -24.11 35.44 20.74
N GLU A 612 -24.49 36.72 20.76
CA GLU A 612 -25.09 37.37 21.92
C GLU A 612 -26.41 36.72 22.36
N GLU A 613 -27.20 36.25 21.40
CA GLU A 613 -28.46 35.53 21.63
C GLU A 613 -28.24 34.08 22.06
N TRP A 614 -27.26 33.40 21.47
CA TRP A 614 -27.03 31.98 21.68
C TRP A 614 -26.24 31.66 22.96
N LEU A 615 -25.51 32.61 23.54
CA LEU A 615 -24.80 32.45 24.82
C LEU A 615 -25.76 32.06 25.98
N PRO A 616 -26.86 32.81 26.26
CA PRO A 616 -27.87 32.41 27.23
C PRO A 616 -28.52 31.05 26.95
N LEU A 617 -28.86 30.75 25.69
CA LEU A 617 -29.50 29.49 25.32
C LEU A 617 -28.59 28.28 25.58
N SER A 618 -27.29 28.43 25.26
CA SER A 618 -26.26 27.43 25.56
C SER A 618 -26.15 27.16 27.07
N ALA A 619 -26.21 28.22 27.88
CA ALA A 619 -26.16 28.12 29.34
C ALA A 619 -27.45 27.49 29.92
N ASP A 620 -28.61 27.78 29.35
CA ASP A 620 -29.88 27.14 29.75
C ASP A 620 -29.86 25.63 29.42
N LEU A 621 -29.39 25.25 28.23
CA LEU A 621 -29.23 23.85 27.84
C LEU A 621 -28.21 23.11 28.74
N LEU A 622 -27.12 23.77 29.13
CA LEU A 622 -26.16 23.24 30.10
C LEU A 622 -26.81 22.91 31.44
N ASN A 623 -27.72 23.76 31.91
CA ASN A 623 -28.45 23.54 33.15
C ASN A 623 -29.52 22.44 33.05
N ALA A 624 -29.97 22.12 31.84
CA ALA A 624 -30.92 21.03 31.58
C ALA A 624 -30.29 19.63 31.69
N ILE A 625 -28.96 19.50 31.63
CA ILE A 625 -28.28 18.20 31.75
C ILE A 625 -28.42 17.67 33.18
N PRO A 626 -29.09 16.51 33.42
CA PRO A 626 -29.37 16.04 34.77
C PRO A 626 -28.13 15.51 35.51
N ASP A 627 -27.21 14.85 34.81
CA ASP A 627 -26.00 14.28 35.40
C ASP A 627 -24.97 15.37 35.75
N ALA A 628 -24.55 15.42 37.02
CA ALA A 628 -23.64 16.45 37.52
C ALA A 628 -22.23 16.34 36.93
N GLY A 629 -21.75 15.12 36.65
CA GLY A 629 -20.41 14.90 36.09
C GLY A 629 -20.31 15.32 34.62
N MET A 630 -21.31 14.96 33.81
CA MET A 630 -21.43 15.42 32.42
C MET A 630 -21.61 16.93 32.35
N ARG A 631 -22.43 17.50 33.24
CA ARG A 631 -22.63 18.95 33.34
C ARG A 631 -21.31 19.67 33.65
N GLU A 632 -20.54 19.17 34.61
CA GLU A 632 -19.24 19.76 34.96
C GLU A 632 -18.22 19.68 33.81
N HIS A 633 -18.26 18.58 33.04
CA HIS A 633 -17.44 18.46 31.83
C HIS A 633 -17.82 19.51 30.77
N CYS A 634 -19.12 19.71 30.53
CA CYS A 634 -19.61 20.72 29.60
C CYS A 634 -19.32 22.15 30.08
N LYS A 635 -19.46 22.42 31.39
CA LYS A 635 -19.05 23.70 32.03
C LYS A 635 -17.58 24.00 31.75
N ARG A 636 -16.71 23.00 31.90
CA ARG A 636 -15.28 23.17 31.62
C ARG A 636 -15.02 23.53 30.17
N ARG A 637 -15.66 22.85 29.22
CA ARG A 637 -15.52 23.20 27.78
C ARG A 637 -16.04 24.60 27.49
N PHE A 638 -17.17 25.00 28.09
CA PHE A 638 -17.70 26.36 27.97
C PHE A 638 -16.67 27.39 28.44
N TRP A 639 -16.06 27.14 29.60
CA TRP A 639 -15.01 28.01 30.14
C TRP A 639 -13.76 28.05 29.25
N GLU A 640 -13.26 26.88 28.84
CA GLU A 640 -12.12 26.75 27.94
C GLU A 640 -12.33 27.55 26.65
N LEU A 641 -13.52 27.50 26.06
CA LEU A 641 -13.85 28.23 24.84
C LEU A 641 -13.74 29.76 24.98
N MET A 642 -14.05 30.30 26.16
CA MET A 642 -13.89 31.73 26.43
C MET A 642 -12.43 32.11 26.73
N GLU A 643 -11.62 31.19 27.23
CA GLU A 643 -10.23 31.42 27.65
C GLU A 643 -9.18 31.10 26.56
N SER A 644 -9.42 30.07 25.74
CA SER A 644 -8.41 29.41 24.89
C SER A 644 -7.97 30.20 23.65
N GLY A 645 -8.54 31.38 23.41
CA GLY A 645 -8.30 32.17 22.20
C GLY A 645 -8.97 31.60 20.94
N GLU A 646 -9.91 30.67 21.07
CA GLU A 646 -10.74 30.20 19.95
C GLU A 646 -11.69 31.30 19.42
N MET A 647 -12.01 32.29 20.25
CA MET A 647 -12.76 33.49 19.90
C MET A 647 -11.83 34.58 19.38
N ASP A 648 -12.24 35.30 18.33
CA ASP A 648 -11.55 36.53 17.94
C ASP A 648 -11.86 37.69 18.89
N ILE A 649 -11.15 38.82 18.72
CA ILE A 649 -11.19 39.96 19.66
C ILE A 649 -12.62 40.45 19.91
N ASP A 650 -13.42 40.58 18.84
CA ASP A 650 -14.77 41.11 18.92
C ASP A 650 -15.72 40.12 19.61
N ARG A 651 -15.64 38.82 19.27
CA ARG A 651 -16.45 37.79 19.95
C ARG A 651 -16.06 37.62 21.41
N SER A 652 -14.75 37.68 21.72
CA SER A 652 -14.27 37.67 23.09
C SER A 652 -14.83 38.84 23.90
N ALA A 653 -14.92 40.04 23.32
CA ALA A 653 -15.52 41.20 24.00
C ALA A 653 -17.01 40.95 24.33
N VAL A 654 -17.78 40.37 23.40
CA VAL A 654 -19.18 39.97 23.64
C VAL A 654 -19.28 38.93 24.76
N CYS A 655 -18.46 37.87 24.72
CA CYS A 655 -18.44 36.84 25.75
C CYS A 655 -18.09 37.39 27.13
N VAL A 656 -17.07 38.27 27.23
CA VAL A 656 -16.66 38.90 28.50
C VAL A 656 -17.74 39.83 29.03
N ALA A 657 -18.38 40.63 28.17
CA ALA A 657 -19.47 41.51 28.57
C ALA A 657 -20.65 40.69 29.12
N TRP A 658 -21.05 39.63 28.43
CA TRP A 658 -22.10 38.73 28.87
C TRP A 658 -21.75 38.04 30.20
N TRP A 659 -20.54 37.51 30.32
CA TRP A 659 -20.06 36.80 31.50
C TRP A 659 -20.01 37.68 32.76
N SER A 660 -19.51 38.92 32.61
CA SER A 660 -19.24 39.82 33.75
C SER A 660 -20.42 40.70 34.15
N SER A 661 -21.19 41.19 33.17
CA SER A 661 -22.19 42.27 33.40
C SER A 661 -23.63 41.85 33.13
N ARG A 662 -23.86 40.72 32.45
CA ARG A 662 -25.21 40.27 32.06
C ARG A 662 -25.63 38.94 32.69
N GLY A 663 -24.99 38.54 33.78
CA GLY A 663 -25.38 37.36 34.55
C GLY A 663 -24.88 36.02 33.98
N GLY A 664 -24.03 36.03 32.94
CA GLY A 664 -23.57 34.80 32.29
C GLY A 664 -22.79 33.88 33.22
N ARG A 665 -21.95 34.46 34.11
CA ARG A 665 -21.24 33.72 35.15
C ARG A 665 -22.20 32.94 36.05
N GLU A 666 -23.26 33.59 36.50
CA GLU A 666 -24.24 33.00 37.40
C GLU A 666 -25.01 31.88 36.70
N MET A 667 -25.41 32.10 35.44
CA MET A 667 -26.11 31.11 34.63
C MET A 667 -25.28 29.83 34.42
N VAL A 668 -23.98 29.94 34.12
CA VAL A 668 -23.13 28.77 33.84
C VAL A 668 -22.66 28.07 35.11
N LEU A 669 -22.26 28.81 36.15
CA LEU A 669 -21.71 28.21 37.37
C LEU A 669 -22.78 27.65 38.29
N PHE A 670 -23.86 28.42 38.52
CA PHE A 670 -24.84 28.15 39.58
C PHE A 670 -26.22 27.74 39.07
N GLY A 671 -26.51 27.97 37.78
CA GLY A 671 -27.80 27.69 37.15
C GLY A 671 -28.90 28.67 37.58
N LYS A 672 -30.12 28.50 37.04
CA LYS A 672 -31.31 29.27 37.46
C LYS A 672 -31.68 28.89 38.90
N ARG A 673 -31.15 29.62 39.88
CA ARG A 673 -31.72 29.69 41.23
C ARG A 673 -32.84 30.73 41.22
N GLU A 674 -34.05 30.32 41.57
CA GLU A 674 -35.13 31.24 41.92
C GLU A 674 -34.75 31.97 43.21
N GLY A 675 -34.18 33.16 43.07
CA GLY A 675 -33.88 34.06 44.17
C GLY A 675 -33.46 35.43 43.62
N PRO A 676 -33.87 36.55 44.24
CA PRO A 676 -33.57 37.88 43.71
C PRO A 676 -32.07 38.15 43.85
N PHE A 677 -31.36 38.23 42.73
CA PHE A 677 -29.94 38.59 42.71
C PHE A 677 -29.78 40.10 42.56
N MET A 678 -29.20 40.71 43.60
CA MET A 678 -28.85 42.13 43.67
C MET A 678 -27.66 42.40 42.72
N SER A 679 -27.87 43.21 41.67
CA SER A 679 -26.79 43.81 40.91
C SER A 679 -25.97 44.74 41.80
N GLY A 680 -24.64 44.68 41.68
CA GLY A 680 -23.69 45.37 42.55
C GLY A 680 -24.00 46.85 42.84
N GLY A 681 -24.03 47.20 44.13
CA GLY A 681 -23.94 48.56 44.62
C GLY A 681 -22.50 48.89 45.00
N LEU A 682 -21.93 49.90 44.33
CA LEU A 682 -20.63 50.50 44.63
C LEU A 682 -20.48 50.82 46.13
N GLY A 683 -19.43 50.27 46.75
CA GLY A 683 -18.99 50.65 48.08
C GLY A 683 -18.56 52.11 48.10
N ARG A 684 -19.27 52.90 48.91
CA ARG A 684 -19.03 54.31 49.21
C ARG A 684 -17.57 54.50 49.67
N ARG A 685 -16.80 55.32 48.96
CA ARG A 685 -15.52 55.87 49.46
C ARG A 685 -15.84 56.85 50.57
N GLU A 686 -15.63 56.44 51.82
CA GLU A 686 -15.44 57.39 52.91
C GLU A 686 -13.96 57.78 52.95
N SER A 687 -13.70 59.02 52.53
CA SER A 687 -12.53 59.77 52.92
C SER A 687 -12.59 60.08 54.40
N LEU A 688 -11.53 59.78 55.16
CA LEU A 688 -10.93 60.67 56.18
C LEU A 688 -9.68 60.03 56.83
N LEU A 689 -8.59 60.81 56.75
CA LEU A 689 -7.29 60.77 57.43
C LEU A 689 -6.28 59.68 57.02
#